data_AF-F3ZV06-F1
#
_entry.id   AF-F3ZV06-F1
#
_cell.length_a   1.000
_cell.length_b   1.000
_cell.length_c   1.000
_cell.angle_alpha   90.00
_cell.angle_beta   90.00
_cell.angle_gamma   90.00
#
_symmetry.space_group_name_H-M   'P 1'
#
loop_
_entity.id
_entity.type
_entity.pdbx_description
1 polymer ?
#
loop_
_entity_poly.entity_id
_entity_poly.type
_entity_poly.pdbx_seq_one_letter_code
_entity_poly.pdbx_strand_id
1 'polypeptide(L)'
;MSALTYYIICAVLSIMVLIGISKMSKVETATNGNRLSALSLFLGVILTLVYYDIFDVGFIYICILIGSIIGYFFAKRIKMIQMPQLVALLNGIGGAASAFVGILSYVRIGSTPSEYENFTSVTAVLAIVVGLVTLVGSLVAAGKLHKVLPQKPIVWKNHQLLTTIFIIGSIVPVVGAYFSQDSSFFFANPSFVLLLSIASSCLFGLTFAIRVGGADMPITISLLNSLSGVAGAIAGMAIGDILLVSVGGIVGASGLLLTQIMCRNMNRHLIDILLGKTSAAGKPKAASSSKATVQSAPQKTEKKEETLSDIVSNAKEVILIPGYGMALAQAQHQVKQLADKLEKNGAKVRFAVHPVAGRMPGHMNVLLAEADVPYDELYEMEQINDDFKKTDLVIVIGANDVVNPAAREAEGTPIYGMPVLNADQAKNVIVCNYDTKPGYAGVENPLYKSNKTKMLLGDAKESLYKVLEAIHKPSETKQTNGAKEENRIVSLMSNAKSVILIPGYGMALAQAQHQVKQLADKLEKNGAKVRFAVHPVAGRMPGHMNVLLAEADVPYDELYEMEQINDDFKDTDLTIIIGANDVVNPAAREAEGTPIYGMPVLNADQAKNVIVCNYDTKPGYAGVENPLYSSDKAELLLGDAKESLNKLIDAIQKPGSGKQESDQKGDDLDFVLSTAKSVILVPGYGMALAQAQHQVKQLADKLERNGAKVRFAVHPVAGRMPGHMNVLLAEADVPYDELYEMEQINDDFKETDLAIIIGANDVINPAAREAEGTPIYGMPVLNVDEAKQVIICNYDTKPGYAGVDNPLYNSNKARMLLGDAKESLNKLLEAVKKPEELSASEPCQEEGNDLSQVVNEAKQIILIPGYGMALAQAQHQVKQLADKFEQNGAKVRFAVHPVAGRMPGHMNVLLAEADVPYDELYEMEQINDDFKDTDLVIIIGANDVVNPAAREAEGTPIYGMPVLNADQAKHVIVCNFDTKPGYAGVENPLYESDKTTLLLGDAKESVHQILDAIGKKSVATSQPKEEGIDFKAVLKNAKEVILVPGYGMALAQAQHQVKQLADKLERNGARVRFAVHPVAGRMPGHMNVLLAEADVPYDELYEMEQINDDFAKADLAIVVGANDVVNPAAREAEGTPIYGMPVLNVDQAKNIIVCNFDTKPGYAGVDNPLYESPKAKLMLGDAKESLLQLLDTI
;
A
#
# COMPACT_ATOMS: atom_id res chain seq x y z
N MET A 1 -16.39 -42.50 -38.31
CA MET A 1 -17.71 -42.00 -37.86
C MET A 1 -18.54 -41.62 -39.09
N SER A 2 -19.85 -41.85 -39.11
CA SER A 2 -20.69 -41.42 -40.26
C SER A 2 -20.93 -39.92 -40.24
N ALA A 3 -21.08 -39.27 -41.41
CA ALA A 3 -21.37 -37.84 -41.50
C ALA A 3 -22.69 -37.45 -40.80
N LEU A 4 -23.72 -38.31 -40.89
CA LEU A 4 -24.98 -38.12 -40.18
C LEU A 4 -24.77 -38.10 -38.65
N THR A 5 -23.99 -39.03 -38.12
CA THR A 5 -23.65 -39.07 -36.70
C THR A 5 -22.90 -37.81 -36.27
N TYR A 6 -21.92 -37.36 -37.06
CA TYR A 6 -21.18 -36.13 -36.81
C TYR A 6 -22.11 -34.92 -36.71
N TYR A 7 -23.00 -34.72 -37.70
CA TYR A 7 -23.93 -33.60 -37.71
C TYR A 7 -24.92 -33.60 -36.55
N ILE A 8 -25.41 -34.78 -36.15
CA ILE A 8 -26.28 -34.91 -34.96
C ILE A 8 -25.53 -34.46 -33.71
N ILE A 9 -24.29 -34.91 -33.51
CA ILE A 9 -23.50 -34.51 -32.34
C ILE A 9 -23.22 -33.00 -32.38
N CYS A 10 -22.85 -32.44 -33.54
CA CYS A 10 -22.64 -30.99 -33.68
C CYS A 10 -23.88 -30.16 -33.32
N ALA A 11 -25.08 -30.63 -33.72
CA ALA A 11 -26.34 -30.00 -33.37
C ALA A 11 -26.59 -30.03 -31.86
N VAL A 12 -26.37 -31.19 -31.22
CA VAL A 12 -26.51 -31.35 -29.77
C VAL A 12 -25.55 -30.42 -29.02
N LEU A 13 -24.27 -30.38 -29.40
CA LEU A 13 -23.28 -29.49 -28.78
C LEU A 13 -23.66 -28.01 -28.97
N SER A 14 -24.13 -27.63 -30.16
CA SER A 14 -24.60 -26.25 -30.41
C SER A 14 -25.79 -25.86 -29.53
N ILE A 15 -26.74 -26.79 -29.33
CA ILE A 15 -27.87 -26.62 -28.41
C ILE A 15 -27.39 -26.52 -26.95
N MET A 16 -26.40 -27.33 -26.54
CA MET A 16 -25.81 -27.25 -25.20
C MET A 16 -25.17 -25.88 -24.94
N VAL A 17 -24.46 -25.30 -25.93
CA VAL A 17 -23.91 -23.93 -25.83
C VAL A 17 -25.03 -22.90 -25.71
N LEU A 18 -26.10 -23.00 -26.51
CA LEU A 18 -27.27 -22.11 -26.41
C LEU A 18 -27.95 -22.16 -25.04
N ILE A 19 -28.19 -23.37 -24.51
CA ILE A 19 -28.76 -23.57 -23.17
C ILE A 19 -27.78 -23.03 -22.11
N GLY A 20 -26.48 -23.22 -22.29
CA GLY A 20 -25.45 -22.67 -21.43
C GLY A 20 -25.52 -21.15 -21.35
N ILE A 21 -25.58 -20.47 -22.50
CA ILE A 21 -25.75 -19.00 -22.58
C ILE A 21 -27.08 -18.55 -21.95
N SER A 22 -28.18 -19.27 -22.23
CA SER A 22 -29.47 -18.96 -21.61
C SER A 22 -29.48 -19.16 -20.10
N LYS A 23 -28.66 -20.05 -19.55
CA LYS A 23 -28.49 -20.20 -18.10
C LYS A 23 -27.58 -19.13 -17.51
N MET A 24 -26.64 -18.60 -18.28
CA MET A 24 -25.78 -17.48 -17.88
C MET A 24 -26.53 -16.15 -17.76
N SER A 25 -27.71 -16.01 -18.37
CA SER A 25 -28.54 -14.80 -18.20
C SER A 25 -29.29 -14.72 -16.86
N LYS A 26 -29.24 -15.78 -16.03
CA LYS A 26 -29.82 -15.81 -14.69
C LYS A 26 -28.74 -16.12 -13.66
N VAL A 27 -28.66 -15.31 -12.60
CA VAL A 27 -27.64 -15.42 -11.55
C VAL A 27 -27.56 -16.82 -10.95
N GLU A 28 -28.69 -17.38 -10.51
CA GLU A 28 -28.78 -18.70 -9.87
C GLU A 28 -28.22 -19.84 -10.74
N THR A 29 -28.39 -19.75 -12.06
CA THR A 29 -27.97 -20.80 -13.00
C THR A 29 -26.67 -20.50 -13.73
N ALA A 30 -26.06 -19.33 -13.49
CA ALA A 30 -24.95 -18.84 -14.32
C ALA A 30 -23.72 -19.74 -14.26
N THR A 31 -23.34 -20.23 -13.08
CA THR A 31 -22.21 -21.15 -12.89
C THR A 31 -22.43 -22.48 -13.63
N ASN A 32 -23.65 -23.03 -13.54
CA ASN A 32 -24.04 -24.24 -14.25
C ASN A 32 -24.11 -24.03 -15.76
N GLY A 33 -24.55 -22.84 -16.21
CA GLY A 33 -24.53 -22.45 -17.61
C GLY A 33 -23.11 -22.41 -18.18
N ASN A 34 -22.18 -21.80 -17.46
CA ASN A 34 -20.77 -21.75 -17.85
C ASN A 34 -20.13 -23.16 -17.90
N ARG A 35 -20.36 -24.00 -16.88
CA ARG A 35 -19.90 -25.40 -16.87
C ARG A 35 -20.43 -26.19 -18.06
N LEU A 36 -21.71 -26.01 -18.40
CA LEU A 36 -22.33 -26.68 -19.55
C LEU A 36 -21.70 -26.26 -20.88
N SER A 37 -21.48 -24.95 -21.07
CA SER A 37 -20.79 -24.42 -22.26
C SER A 37 -19.34 -24.93 -22.36
N ALA A 38 -18.59 -24.92 -21.24
CA ALA A 38 -17.23 -25.41 -21.20
C ALA A 38 -17.12 -26.91 -21.55
N LEU A 39 -18.02 -27.73 -20.97
CA LEU A 39 -18.10 -29.15 -21.30
C LEU A 39 -18.43 -29.36 -22.78
N SER A 40 -19.38 -28.59 -23.32
CA SER A 40 -19.77 -28.68 -24.73
C SER A 40 -18.61 -28.34 -25.67
N LEU A 41 -17.83 -27.29 -25.37
CA LEU A 41 -16.67 -26.90 -26.16
C LEU A 41 -15.55 -27.94 -26.07
N PHE A 42 -15.30 -28.49 -24.88
CA PHE A 42 -14.32 -29.57 -24.70
C PHE A 42 -14.68 -30.82 -25.50
N LEU A 43 -15.96 -31.24 -25.44
CA LEU A 43 -16.46 -32.34 -26.26
C LEU A 43 -16.39 -32.03 -27.75
N GLY A 44 -16.57 -30.76 -28.15
CA GLY A 44 -16.37 -30.29 -29.52
C GLY A 44 -14.93 -30.51 -30.00
N VAL A 45 -13.93 -30.15 -29.20
CA VAL A 45 -12.51 -30.40 -29.51
C VAL A 45 -12.25 -31.90 -29.72
N ILE A 46 -12.75 -32.75 -28.81
CA ILE A 46 -12.61 -34.21 -28.93
C ILE A 46 -13.29 -34.72 -30.22
N LEU A 47 -14.50 -34.23 -30.50
CA LEU A 47 -15.25 -34.61 -31.69
C LEU A 47 -14.47 -34.28 -32.98
N THR A 48 -13.87 -33.08 -33.05
CA THR A 48 -13.04 -32.66 -34.18
C THR A 48 -11.81 -33.56 -34.34
N LEU A 49 -11.10 -33.88 -33.25
CA LEU A 49 -9.92 -34.75 -33.29
C LEU A 49 -10.26 -36.16 -33.84
N VAL A 50 -11.41 -36.71 -33.43
CA VAL A 50 -11.87 -38.04 -33.85
C VAL A 50 -12.43 -38.04 -35.27
N TYR A 51 -13.20 -37.02 -35.65
CA TYR A 51 -13.85 -36.98 -36.97
C TYR A 51 -12.84 -36.82 -38.11
N TYR A 52 -11.84 -35.95 -37.92
CA TYR A 52 -10.81 -35.67 -38.91
C TYR A 52 -9.60 -36.61 -38.84
N ASP A 53 -9.63 -37.62 -37.95
CA ASP A 53 -8.57 -38.61 -37.78
C ASP A 53 -7.19 -37.99 -37.49
N ILE A 54 -7.17 -36.96 -36.65
CA ILE A 54 -5.96 -36.19 -36.29
C ILE A 54 -5.53 -36.41 -34.83
N PHE A 55 -6.02 -37.47 -34.19
CA PHE A 55 -5.69 -37.81 -32.81
C PHE A 55 -4.20 -38.14 -32.62
N ASP A 56 -3.54 -38.70 -33.64
CA ASP A 56 -2.12 -39.08 -33.56
C ASP A 56 -1.16 -37.91 -33.81
N VAL A 57 -1.66 -36.71 -34.12
CA VAL A 57 -0.84 -35.53 -34.40
C VAL A 57 -0.35 -34.90 -33.08
N GLY A 58 0.74 -35.44 -32.55
CA GLY A 58 1.35 -35.04 -31.26
C GLY A 58 1.56 -33.53 -31.08
N PHE A 59 1.88 -32.81 -32.16
CA PHE A 59 2.08 -31.36 -32.14
C PHE A 59 0.85 -30.56 -31.69
N ILE A 60 -0.37 -31.04 -31.99
CA ILE A 60 -1.62 -30.37 -31.57
C ILE A 60 -1.71 -30.28 -30.04
N TYR A 61 -1.33 -31.35 -29.34
CA TYR A 61 -1.38 -31.38 -27.87
C TYR A 61 -0.37 -30.42 -27.24
N ILE A 62 0.81 -30.23 -27.87
CA ILE A 62 1.79 -29.23 -27.41
C ILE A 62 1.20 -27.82 -27.53
N CYS A 63 0.56 -27.49 -28.66
CA CYS A 63 -0.09 -26.20 -28.83
C CYS A 63 -1.25 -25.98 -27.83
N ILE A 64 -2.10 -27.01 -27.62
CA ILE A 64 -3.18 -26.96 -26.63
C ILE A 64 -2.62 -26.77 -25.22
N LEU A 65 -1.54 -27.47 -24.87
CA LEU A 65 -0.89 -27.37 -23.57
C LEU A 65 -0.34 -25.96 -23.34
N ILE A 66 0.40 -25.41 -24.29
CA ILE A 66 0.95 -24.05 -24.21
C ILE A 66 -0.19 -23.02 -24.05
N GLY A 67 -1.22 -23.11 -24.89
CA GLY A 67 -2.38 -22.23 -24.81
C GLY A 67 -3.11 -22.34 -23.46
N SER A 68 -3.25 -23.55 -22.94
CA SER A 68 -3.89 -23.81 -21.63
C SER A 68 -3.07 -23.26 -20.47
N ILE A 69 -1.73 -23.40 -20.50
CA ILE A 69 -0.83 -22.84 -19.48
C ILE A 69 -0.91 -21.32 -19.46
N ILE A 70 -0.83 -20.68 -20.63
CA ILE A 70 -0.93 -19.22 -20.75
C ILE A 70 -2.30 -18.74 -20.26
N GLY A 71 -3.38 -19.41 -20.67
CA GLY A 71 -4.74 -19.10 -20.23
C GLY A 71 -4.93 -19.25 -18.71
N TYR A 72 -4.42 -20.33 -18.12
CA TYR A 72 -4.48 -20.58 -16.68
C TYR A 72 -3.69 -19.54 -15.88
N PHE A 73 -2.50 -19.16 -16.35
CA PHE A 73 -1.68 -18.14 -15.73
C PHE A 73 -2.41 -16.78 -15.69
N PHE A 74 -2.97 -16.36 -16.82
CA PHE A 74 -3.76 -15.12 -16.88
C PHE A 74 -5.00 -15.18 -15.99
N ALA A 75 -5.71 -16.31 -15.95
CA ALA A 75 -6.89 -16.48 -15.10
C ALA A 75 -6.56 -16.37 -13.58
N LYS A 76 -5.37 -16.79 -13.15
CA LYS A 76 -4.94 -16.74 -11.74
C LYS A 76 -4.36 -15.38 -11.31
N ARG A 77 -3.71 -14.65 -12.23
CA ARG A 77 -2.93 -13.44 -11.92
C ARG A 77 -3.71 -12.13 -12.11
N ILE A 78 -4.73 -12.11 -12.96
CA ILE A 78 -5.44 -10.88 -13.34
C ILE A 78 -6.44 -10.47 -12.26
N LYS A 79 -6.42 -9.18 -11.89
CA LYS A 79 -7.36 -8.59 -10.94
C LYS A 79 -8.74 -8.38 -11.59
N MET A 80 -9.83 -8.45 -10.82
CA MET A 80 -11.20 -8.27 -11.36
C MET A 80 -11.40 -6.93 -12.09
N ILE A 81 -10.73 -5.86 -11.65
CA ILE A 81 -10.76 -4.54 -12.32
C ILE A 81 -10.16 -4.54 -13.74
N GLN A 82 -9.30 -5.53 -14.05
CA GLN A 82 -8.62 -5.68 -15.34
C GLN A 82 -9.36 -6.59 -16.32
N MET A 83 -10.47 -7.21 -15.90
CA MET A 83 -11.29 -8.09 -16.75
C MET A 83 -11.70 -7.49 -18.10
N PRO A 84 -12.09 -6.19 -18.21
CA PRO A 84 -12.48 -5.60 -19.49
C PRO A 84 -11.39 -5.71 -20.57
N GLN A 85 -10.13 -5.43 -20.24
CA GLN A 85 -9.04 -5.51 -21.22
C GLN A 85 -8.63 -6.95 -21.52
N LEU A 86 -8.79 -7.88 -20.58
CA LEU A 86 -8.57 -9.30 -20.82
C LEU A 86 -9.61 -9.84 -21.81
N VAL A 87 -10.89 -9.52 -21.61
CA VAL A 87 -11.96 -9.92 -22.54
C VAL A 87 -11.69 -9.37 -23.94
N ALA A 88 -11.27 -8.12 -24.06
CA ALA A 88 -10.86 -7.55 -25.34
C ALA A 88 -9.72 -8.37 -25.96
N LEU A 89 -8.65 -8.65 -25.22
CA LEU A 89 -7.50 -9.42 -25.70
C LEU A 89 -7.91 -10.83 -26.18
N LEU A 90 -8.72 -11.55 -25.40
CA LEU A 90 -9.19 -12.90 -25.74
C LEU A 90 -10.06 -12.90 -27.01
N ASN A 91 -10.94 -11.91 -27.18
CA ASN A 91 -11.72 -11.75 -28.42
C ASN A 91 -10.81 -11.46 -29.63
N GLY A 92 -9.76 -10.65 -29.43
CA GLY A 92 -8.76 -10.40 -30.46
C GLY A 92 -8.05 -11.68 -30.92
N ILE A 93 -7.68 -12.55 -29.98
CA ILE A 93 -7.07 -13.86 -30.26
C ILE A 93 -8.05 -14.76 -31.03
N GLY A 94 -9.34 -14.77 -30.67
CA GLY A 94 -10.38 -15.48 -31.43
C GLY A 94 -10.54 -14.99 -32.88
N GLY A 95 -10.48 -13.67 -33.08
CA GLY A 95 -10.43 -13.05 -34.40
C GLY A 95 -9.18 -13.45 -35.19
N ALA A 96 -8.01 -13.48 -34.56
CA ALA A 96 -6.77 -13.93 -35.17
C ALA A 96 -6.82 -15.40 -35.62
N ALA A 97 -7.37 -16.29 -34.78
CA ALA A 97 -7.56 -17.70 -35.13
C ALA A 97 -8.45 -17.85 -36.38
N SER A 98 -9.55 -17.10 -36.45
CA SER A 98 -10.45 -17.10 -37.62
C SER A 98 -9.74 -16.56 -38.88
N ALA A 99 -8.93 -15.51 -38.72
CA ALA A 99 -8.13 -14.98 -39.83
C ALA A 99 -7.10 -15.99 -40.33
N PHE A 100 -6.39 -16.69 -39.43
CA PHE A 100 -5.45 -17.74 -39.82
C PHE A 100 -6.12 -18.89 -40.57
N VAL A 101 -7.29 -19.35 -40.10
CA VAL A 101 -8.09 -20.35 -40.83
C VAL A 101 -8.48 -19.82 -42.21
N GLY A 102 -8.89 -18.56 -42.33
CA GLY A 102 -9.16 -17.91 -43.61
C GLY A 102 -7.95 -17.84 -44.53
N ILE A 103 -6.77 -17.44 -44.03
CA ILE A 103 -5.52 -17.39 -44.80
C ILE A 103 -5.21 -18.78 -45.36
N LEU A 104 -5.13 -19.80 -44.50
CA LEU A 104 -4.81 -21.18 -44.89
C LEU A 104 -5.80 -21.71 -45.92
N SER A 105 -7.10 -21.45 -45.71
CA SER A 105 -8.17 -21.84 -46.63
C SER A 105 -8.02 -21.18 -48.00
N TYR A 106 -7.69 -19.89 -48.03
CA TYR A 106 -7.54 -19.12 -49.27
C TYR A 106 -6.31 -19.54 -50.07
N VAL A 107 -5.17 -19.76 -49.40
CA VAL A 107 -3.94 -20.25 -50.04
C VAL A 107 -3.95 -21.76 -50.30
N ARG A 108 -5.06 -22.44 -49.97
CA ARG A 108 -5.29 -23.88 -50.19
C ARG A 108 -4.32 -24.80 -49.43
N ILE A 109 -3.78 -24.34 -48.31
CA ILE A 109 -2.95 -25.16 -47.43
C ILE A 109 -3.87 -25.95 -46.48
N GLY A 110 -3.85 -27.27 -46.59
CA GLY A 110 -4.67 -28.15 -45.76
C GLY A 110 -6.15 -28.21 -46.14
N SER A 111 -6.54 -27.58 -47.26
CA SER A 111 -7.92 -27.61 -47.78
C SER A 111 -8.14 -28.79 -48.70
N THR A 112 -9.26 -29.51 -48.55
CA THR A 112 -9.73 -30.46 -49.56
C THR A 112 -10.28 -29.72 -50.78
N PRO A 113 -10.16 -30.27 -52.00
CA PRO A 113 -10.83 -29.70 -53.19
C PRO A 113 -12.33 -29.54 -52.93
N SER A 114 -12.84 -28.33 -53.13
CA SER A 114 -14.24 -27.96 -52.89
C SER A 114 -14.97 -27.91 -54.23
N GLU A 115 -16.17 -28.50 -54.34
CA GLU A 115 -17.02 -28.32 -55.53
C GLU A 115 -17.45 -26.85 -55.71
N TYR A 116 -17.36 -26.04 -54.65
CA TYR A 116 -17.72 -24.63 -54.63
C TYR A 116 -16.50 -23.75 -54.35
N GLU A 117 -15.49 -23.84 -55.20
CA GLU A 117 -14.20 -23.16 -54.98
C GLU A 117 -14.32 -21.65 -54.79
N ASN A 118 -15.22 -20.98 -55.53
CA ASN A 118 -15.48 -19.55 -55.40
C ASN A 118 -16.12 -19.21 -54.04
N PHE A 119 -17.02 -20.06 -53.54
CA PHE A 119 -17.63 -19.87 -52.23
C PHE A 119 -16.57 -19.97 -51.12
N THR A 120 -15.70 -20.99 -51.19
CA THR A 120 -14.57 -21.14 -50.27
C THR A 120 -13.61 -19.94 -50.34
N SER A 121 -13.24 -19.47 -51.52
CA SER A 121 -12.35 -18.30 -51.67
C SER A 121 -12.96 -17.03 -51.07
N VAL A 122 -14.23 -16.74 -51.36
CA VAL A 122 -14.93 -15.54 -50.86
C VAL A 122 -15.09 -15.59 -49.34
N THR A 123 -15.55 -16.71 -48.80
CA THR A 123 -15.72 -16.88 -47.35
C THR A 123 -14.38 -16.87 -46.61
N ALA A 124 -13.33 -17.46 -47.18
CA ALA A 124 -11.98 -17.41 -46.62
C ALA A 124 -11.46 -15.96 -46.52
N VAL A 125 -11.54 -15.16 -47.59
CA VAL A 125 -11.11 -13.75 -47.55
C VAL A 125 -12.00 -12.93 -46.61
N LEU A 126 -13.29 -13.20 -46.55
CA LEU A 126 -14.18 -12.54 -45.60
C LEU A 126 -13.81 -12.87 -44.14
N ALA A 127 -13.42 -14.12 -43.84
CA ALA A 127 -12.92 -14.50 -42.52
C ALA A 127 -11.60 -13.78 -42.17
N ILE A 128 -10.69 -13.61 -43.14
CA ILE A 128 -9.46 -12.81 -42.96
C ILE A 128 -9.82 -11.38 -42.59
N VAL A 129 -10.72 -10.76 -43.36
CA VAL A 129 -11.11 -9.36 -43.16
C VAL A 129 -11.75 -9.16 -41.78
N VAL A 130 -12.81 -9.90 -41.46
CA VAL A 130 -13.52 -9.73 -40.19
C VAL A 130 -12.62 -10.14 -39.00
N GLY A 131 -11.82 -11.19 -39.15
CA GLY A 131 -10.89 -11.65 -38.11
C GLY A 131 -9.79 -10.64 -37.78
N LEU A 132 -9.15 -10.04 -38.79
CA LEU A 132 -8.09 -9.03 -38.58
C LEU A 132 -8.62 -7.69 -38.07
N VAL A 133 -9.80 -7.26 -38.54
CA VAL A 133 -10.49 -6.09 -37.95
C VAL A 133 -10.75 -6.33 -36.47
N THR A 134 -11.21 -7.54 -36.12
CA THR A 134 -11.49 -7.93 -34.74
C THR A 134 -10.21 -7.96 -33.89
N LEU A 135 -9.13 -8.55 -34.41
CA LEU A 135 -7.83 -8.60 -33.75
C LEU A 135 -7.31 -7.19 -33.45
N VAL A 136 -7.13 -6.36 -34.48
CA VAL A 136 -6.52 -5.04 -34.30
C VAL A 136 -7.42 -4.12 -33.49
N GLY A 137 -8.73 -4.13 -33.74
CA GLY A 137 -9.69 -3.35 -32.96
C GLY A 137 -9.66 -3.72 -31.47
N SER A 138 -9.55 -5.01 -31.17
CA SER A 138 -9.49 -5.52 -29.79
C SER A 138 -8.18 -5.19 -29.10
N LEU A 139 -7.04 -5.24 -29.80
CA LEU A 139 -5.74 -4.82 -29.26
C LEU A 139 -5.73 -3.33 -28.91
N VAL A 140 -6.32 -2.49 -29.76
CA VAL A 140 -6.46 -1.05 -29.48
C VAL A 140 -7.38 -0.82 -28.27
N ALA A 141 -8.52 -1.54 -28.19
CA ALA A 141 -9.42 -1.44 -27.05
C ALA A 141 -8.75 -1.89 -25.73
N ALA A 142 -8.04 -3.02 -25.76
CA ALA A 142 -7.27 -3.52 -24.62
C ALA A 142 -6.17 -2.52 -24.21
N GLY A 143 -5.40 -2.00 -25.17
CA GLY A 143 -4.34 -1.01 -24.93
C GLY A 143 -4.86 0.29 -24.31
N LYS A 144 -6.05 0.75 -24.73
CA LYS A 144 -6.71 1.93 -24.12
C LYS A 144 -7.19 1.68 -22.70
N LEU A 145 -7.75 0.50 -22.42
CA LEU A 145 -8.21 0.17 -21.07
C LEU A 145 -7.06 -0.10 -20.11
N HIS A 146 -5.97 -0.69 -20.62
CA HIS A 146 -4.71 -0.88 -19.90
C HIS A 146 -3.85 0.39 -19.82
N LYS A 147 -4.31 1.52 -20.39
CA LYS A 147 -3.63 2.82 -20.41
C LYS A 147 -2.27 2.85 -21.11
N VAL A 148 -1.95 1.82 -21.90
CA VAL A 148 -0.81 1.84 -22.85
C VAL A 148 -1.10 2.81 -24.00
N LEU A 149 -2.39 3.00 -24.33
CA LEU A 149 -2.86 4.02 -25.27
C LEU A 149 -3.73 5.06 -24.55
N PRO A 150 -3.78 6.32 -25.03
CA PRO A 150 -4.65 7.35 -24.47
C PRO A 150 -6.13 6.94 -24.52
N GLN A 151 -6.84 7.12 -23.40
CA GLN A 151 -8.26 6.79 -23.31
C GLN A 151 -9.15 7.79 -24.08
N LYS A 152 -8.66 9.01 -24.32
CA LYS A 152 -9.39 10.02 -25.10
C LYS A 152 -9.53 9.60 -26.57
N PRO A 153 -10.66 9.92 -27.24
CA PRO A 153 -10.78 9.75 -28.69
C PRO A 153 -9.62 10.43 -29.43
N ILE A 154 -8.96 9.72 -30.36
CA ILE A 154 -7.93 10.29 -31.23
C ILE A 154 -8.50 10.39 -32.64
N VAL A 155 -8.65 11.62 -33.13
CA VAL A 155 -9.16 11.90 -34.48
C VAL A 155 -8.02 12.48 -35.32
N TRP A 156 -7.67 11.79 -36.40
CA TRP A 156 -6.63 12.22 -37.33
C TRP A 156 -7.14 13.23 -38.36
N LYS A 157 -6.23 13.95 -39.03
CA LYS A 157 -6.58 14.76 -40.19
C LYS A 157 -7.16 13.85 -41.28
N ASN A 158 -8.32 14.21 -41.84
CA ASN A 158 -9.05 13.39 -42.82
C ASN A 158 -9.43 11.98 -42.34
N HIS A 159 -9.61 11.78 -41.03
CA HIS A 159 -9.91 10.47 -40.45
C HIS A 159 -11.09 9.74 -41.11
N GLN A 160 -12.19 10.46 -41.40
CA GLN A 160 -13.36 9.86 -42.07
C GLN A 160 -13.02 9.37 -43.48
N LEU A 161 -12.22 10.12 -44.24
CA LEU A 161 -11.76 9.70 -45.55
C LEU A 161 -10.89 8.44 -45.45
N LEU A 162 -9.93 8.40 -44.51
CA LEU A 162 -9.09 7.22 -44.28
C LEU A 162 -9.91 6.00 -43.88
N THR A 163 -10.88 6.17 -42.97
CA THR A 163 -11.78 5.10 -42.54
C THR A 163 -12.58 4.55 -43.72
N THR A 164 -13.12 5.43 -44.57
CA THR A 164 -13.84 5.04 -45.79
C THR A 164 -12.93 4.34 -46.80
N ILE A 165 -11.69 4.79 -46.97
CA ILE A 165 -10.72 4.13 -47.86
C ILE A 165 -10.40 2.72 -47.36
N PHE A 166 -10.15 2.54 -46.05
CA PHE A 166 -9.78 1.24 -45.51
C PHE A 166 -10.96 0.26 -45.47
N ILE A 167 -12.18 0.71 -45.20
CA ILE A 167 -13.36 -0.17 -45.28
C ILE A 167 -13.65 -0.59 -46.74
N ILE A 168 -13.57 0.33 -47.70
CA ILE A 168 -13.72 -0.01 -49.13
C ILE A 168 -12.58 -0.96 -49.55
N GLY A 169 -11.35 -0.66 -49.13
CA GLY A 169 -10.18 -1.50 -49.35
C GLY A 169 -10.28 -2.88 -48.70
N SER A 170 -11.15 -3.07 -47.71
CA SER A 170 -11.46 -4.37 -47.09
C SER A 170 -12.54 -5.13 -47.86
N ILE A 171 -13.44 -4.43 -48.57
CA ILE A 171 -14.51 -5.04 -49.39
C ILE A 171 -13.99 -5.48 -50.77
N VAL A 172 -13.12 -4.68 -51.40
CA VAL A 172 -12.52 -4.99 -52.71
C VAL A 172 -11.90 -6.39 -52.79
N PRO A 173 -11.04 -6.84 -51.85
CA PRO A 173 -10.46 -8.18 -51.91
C PRO A 173 -11.50 -9.29 -51.75
N VAL A 174 -12.61 -9.07 -51.04
CA VAL A 174 -13.71 -10.05 -50.93
C VAL A 174 -14.38 -10.26 -52.30
N VAL A 175 -14.60 -9.19 -53.06
CA VAL A 175 -15.11 -9.28 -54.44
C VAL A 175 -14.07 -9.89 -55.36
N GLY A 176 -12.80 -9.50 -55.24
CA GLY A 176 -11.68 -10.07 -56.00
C GLY A 176 -11.51 -11.57 -55.79
N ALA A 177 -11.79 -12.07 -54.58
CA ALA A 177 -11.75 -13.49 -54.26
C ALA A 177 -12.70 -14.35 -55.11
N TYR A 178 -13.84 -13.80 -55.56
CA TYR A 178 -14.76 -14.50 -56.46
C TYR A 178 -14.14 -14.75 -57.84
N PHE A 179 -13.27 -13.83 -58.29
CA PHE A 179 -12.60 -13.90 -59.58
C PHE A 179 -11.19 -14.48 -59.48
N SER A 180 -10.76 -14.96 -58.31
CA SER A 180 -9.37 -15.39 -58.03
C SER A 180 -8.83 -16.50 -58.95
N GLN A 181 -9.71 -17.15 -59.73
CA GLN A 181 -9.34 -18.15 -60.73
C GLN A 181 -9.01 -17.55 -62.12
N ASP A 182 -9.43 -16.31 -62.38
CA ASP A 182 -9.12 -15.59 -63.62
C ASP A 182 -7.87 -14.73 -63.45
N SER A 183 -6.74 -15.31 -63.82
CA SER A 183 -5.41 -14.69 -63.68
C SER A 183 -5.20 -13.45 -64.55
N SER A 184 -6.16 -13.13 -65.43
CA SER A 184 -6.10 -12.00 -66.38
C SER A 184 -6.44 -10.66 -65.73
N PHE A 185 -7.10 -10.67 -64.57
CA PHE A 185 -7.52 -9.48 -63.85
C PHE A 185 -6.56 -9.19 -62.68
N PHE A 186 -5.89 -8.03 -62.69
CA PHE A 186 -4.88 -7.68 -61.67
C PHE A 186 -5.44 -7.77 -60.23
N PHE A 187 -6.68 -7.34 -60.02
CA PHE A 187 -7.37 -7.41 -58.72
C PHE A 187 -7.88 -8.81 -58.34
N ALA A 188 -7.71 -9.81 -59.22
CA ALA A 188 -7.96 -11.23 -58.93
C ALA A 188 -6.68 -12.01 -58.57
N ASN A 189 -5.49 -11.39 -58.64
CA ASN A 189 -4.26 -12.07 -58.28
C ASN A 189 -4.30 -12.50 -56.78
N PRO A 190 -4.13 -13.80 -56.45
CA PRO A 190 -4.31 -14.28 -55.07
C PRO A 190 -3.40 -13.60 -54.05
N SER A 191 -2.13 -13.38 -54.39
CA SER A 191 -1.18 -12.69 -53.50
C SER A 191 -1.56 -11.24 -53.25
N PHE A 192 -2.04 -10.55 -54.29
CA PHE A 192 -2.52 -9.18 -54.18
C PHE A 192 -3.78 -9.09 -53.31
N VAL A 193 -4.76 -9.98 -53.53
CA VAL A 193 -5.99 -10.07 -52.72
C VAL A 193 -5.66 -10.31 -51.24
N LEU A 194 -4.73 -11.23 -50.96
CA LEU A 194 -4.30 -11.55 -49.61
C LEU A 194 -3.61 -10.34 -48.96
N LEU A 195 -2.60 -9.75 -49.60
CA LEU A 195 -1.87 -8.59 -49.06
C LEU A 195 -2.80 -7.40 -48.83
N LEU A 196 -3.68 -7.11 -49.79
CA LEU A 196 -4.65 -6.03 -49.68
C LEU A 196 -5.61 -6.29 -48.52
N SER A 197 -6.12 -7.52 -48.37
CA SER A 197 -7.02 -7.88 -47.27
C SER A 197 -6.36 -7.68 -45.90
N ILE A 198 -5.10 -8.09 -45.73
CA ILE A 198 -4.37 -7.93 -44.46
C ILE A 198 -4.14 -6.45 -44.16
N ALA A 199 -3.59 -5.71 -45.13
CA ALA A 199 -3.25 -4.30 -44.93
C ALA A 199 -4.50 -3.45 -44.66
N SER A 200 -5.54 -3.57 -45.48
CA SER A 200 -6.75 -2.75 -45.36
C SER A 200 -7.55 -3.09 -44.09
N SER A 201 -7.62 -4.36 -43.70
CA SER A 201 -8.35 -4.80 -42.50
C SER A 201 -7.66 -4.39 -41.21
N CYS A 202 -6.33 -4.52 -41.13
CA CYS A 202 -5.57 -4.04 -39.98
C CYS A 202 -5.68 -2.52 -39.83
N LEU A 203 -5.54 -1.78 -40.93
CA LEU A 203 -5.69 -0.32 -40.94
C LEU A 203 -7.12 0.10 -40.60
N PHE A 204 -8.14 -0.60 -41.12
CA PHE A 204 -9.53 -0.35 -40.77
C PHE A 204 -9.78 -0.61 -39.28
N GLY A 205 -9.35 -1.75 -38.73
CA GLY A 205 -9.49 -2.06 -37.31
C GLY A 205 -8.81 -1.02 -36.41
N LEU A 206 -7.63 -0.55 -36.80
CA LEU A 206 -6.91 0.53 -36.09
C LEU A 206 -7.68 1.85 -36.14
N THR A 207 -8.03 2.32 -37.34
CA THR A 207 -8.75 3.60 -37.53
C THR A 207 -10.11 3.61 -36.86
N PHE A 208 -10.84 2.48 -36.92
CA PHE A 208 -12.11 2.27 -36.25
C PHE A 208 -11.98 2.33 -34.72
N ALA A 209 -11.02 1.65 -34.10
CA ALA A 209 -10.93 1.60 -32.64
C ALA A 209 -10.25 2.82 -32.02
N ILE A 210 -9.31 3.47 -32.73
CA ILE A 210 -8.54 4.60 -32.19
C ILE A 210 -9.40 5.86 -32.00
N ARG A 211 -10.48 6.01 -32.78
CA ARG A 211 -11.44 7.10 -32.66
C ARG A 211 -12.47 6.93 -31.54
N VAL A 212 -12.62 5.74 -30.97
CA VAL A 212 -13.59 5.50 -29.89
C VAL A 212 -12.98 5.96 -28.55
N GLY A 213 -13.78 6.57 -27.66
CA GLY A 213 -13.34 6.99 -26.33
C GLY A 213 -13.38 5.86 -25.30
N GLY A 214 -12.64 6.02 -24.20
CA GLY A 214 -12.47 5.03 -23.12
C GLY A 214 -13.76 4.46 -22.50
N ALA A 215 -14.83 5.24 -22.34
CA ALA A 215 -16.09 4.73 -21.82
C ALA A 215 -17.03 4.21 -22.89
N ASP A 216 -16.80 4.52 -24.17
CA ASP A 216 -17.50 3.84 -25.25
C ASP A 216 -16.78 2.51 -25.61
N MET A 217 -15.59 2.24 -25.02
CA MET A 217 -14.84 0.98 -25.20
C MET A 217 -15.62 -0.29 -24.86
N PRO A 218 -16.44 -0.35 -23.78
CA PRO A 218 -17.17 -1.57 -23.47
C PRO A 218 -18.15 -1.96 -24.59
N ILE A 219 -18.80 -0.96 -25.22
CA ILE A 219 -19.67 -1.21 -26.39
C ILE A 219 -18.83 -1.74 -27.55
N THR A 220 -17.66 -1.13 -27.81
CA THR A 220 -16.74 -1.58 -28.86
C THR A 220 -16.24 -3.00 -28.60
N ILE A 221 -15.92 -3.37 -27.36
CA ILE A 221 -15.49 -4.73 -27.00
C ILE A 221 -16.64 -5.73 -27.22
N SER A 222 -17.87 -5.37 -26.85
CA SER A 222 -19.04 -6.19 -27.11
C SER A 222 -19.31 -6.37 -28.62
N LEU A 223 -19.13 -5.31 -29.41
CA LEU A 223 -19.24 -5.39 -30.87
C LEU A 223 -18.13 -6.28 -31.45
N LEU A 224 -16.88 -6.13 -31.00
CA LEU A 224 -15.75 -6.96 -31.42
C LEU A 224 -15.92 -8.43 -31.01
N ASN A 225 -16.54 -8.70 -29.86
CA ASN A 225 -16.94 -10.05 -29.46
C ASN A 225 -17.90 -10.67 -30.49
N SER A 226 -18.90 -9.91 -30.91
CA SER A 226 -19.81 -10.35 -31.97
C SER A 226 -19.08 -10.61 -33.28
N LEU A 227 -18.19 -9.69 -33.69
CA LEU A 227 -17.40 -9.86 -34.91
C LEU A 227 -16.47 -11.08 -34.83
N SER A 228 -15.93 -11.42 -33.66
CA SER A 228 -15.18 -12.66 -33.46
C SER A 228 -16.05 -13.89 -33.70
N GLY A 229 -17.28 -13.92 -33.18
CA GLY A 229 -18.23 -15.02 -33.43
C GLY A 229 -18.60 -15.15 -34.91
N VAL A 230 -18.90 -14.02 -35.56
CA VAL A 230 -19.20 -13.97 -37.00
C VAL A 230 -18.00 -14.41 -37.84
N ALA A 231 -16.79 -13.97 -37.50
CA ALA A 231 -15.55 -14.39 -38.16
C ALA A 231 -15.35 -15.91 -38.03
N GLY A 232 -15.58 -16.47 -36.82
CA GLY A 232 -15.55 -17.91 -36.60
C GLY A 232 -16.56 -18.65 -37.47
N ALA A 233 -17.80 -18.16 -37.54
CA ALA A 233 -18.84 -18.78 -38.36
C ALA A 233 -18.47 -18.79 -39.86
N ILE A 234 -17.92 -17.68 -40.36
CA ILE A 234 -17.49 -17.54 -41.76
C ILE A 234 -16.27 -18.43 -42.03
N ALA A 235 -15.31 -18.51 -41.11
CA ALA A 235 -14.19 -19.44 -41.20
C ALA A 235 -14.69 -20.90 -41.26
N GLY A 236 -15.69 -21.25 -40.45
CA GLY A 236 -16.38 -22.53 -40.52
C GLY A 236 -17.00 -22.80 -41.90
N MET A 237 -17.63 -21.80 -42.53
CA MET A 237 -18.15 -21.94 -43.90
C MET A 237 -17.03 -22.17 -44.93
N ALA A 238 -15.87 -21.53 -44.74
CA ALA A 238 -14.74 -21.69 -45.65
C ALA A 238 -14.16 -23.12 -45.62
N ILE A 239 -14.09 -23.75 -44.44
CA ILE A 239 -13.57 -25.12 -44.27
C ILE A 239 -14.67 -26.20 -44.27
N GLY A 240 -15.94 -25.82 -44.33
CA GLY A 240 -17.07 -26.74 -44.27
C GLY A 240 -17.36 -27.35 -42.90
N ASP A 241 -16.96 -26.69 -41.80
CA ASP A 241 -17.18 -27.16 -40.44
C ASP A 241 -18.47 -26.59 -39.84
N ILE A 242 -19.50 -27.44 -39.73
CA ILE A 242 -20.83 -27.01 -39.29
C ILE A 242 -20.91 -26.66 -37.79
N LEU A 243 -20.02 -27.22 -36.96
CA LEU A 243 -19.98 -26.92 -35.53
C LEU A 243 -19.48 -25.50 -35.31
N LEU A 244 -18.40 -25.13 -36.01
CA LEU A 244 -17.81 -23.80 -36.00
C LEU A 244 -18.77 -22.76 -36.60
N VAL A 245 -19.50 -23.10 -37.68
CA VAL A 245 -20.58 -22.26 -38.23
C VAL A 245 -21.66 -21.99 -37.17
N SER A 246 -22.13 -23.04 -36.52
CA SER A 246 -23.24 -22.96 -35.56
C SER A 246 -22.86 -22.19 -34.29
N VAL A 247 -21.74 -22.57 -33.65
CA VAL A 247 -21.27 -21.93 -32.41
C VAL A 247 -20.84 -20.48 -32.69
N GLY A 248 -20.13 -20.22 -33.79
CA GLY A 248 -19.77 -18.86 -34.20
C GLY A 248 -21.00 -17.98 -34.42
N GLY A 249 -22.03 -18.51 -35.07
CA GLY A 249 -23.29 -17.79 -35.30
C GLY A 249 -24.02 -17.46 -33.99
N ILE A 250 -24.06 -18.40 -33.04
CA ILE A 250 -24.65 -18.20 -31.71
C ILE A 250 -23.91 -17.08 -30.96
N VAL A 251 -22.58 -17.13 -30.91
CA VAL A 251 -21.75 -16.11 -30.24
C VAL A 251 -21.90 -14.74 -30.93
N GLY A 252 -21.89 -14.72 -32.27
CA GLY A 252 -22.08 -13.52 -33.07
C GLY A 252 -23.41 -12.83 -32.77
N ALA A 253 -24.52 -13.57 -32.82
CA ALA A 253 -25.85 -13.06 -32.53
C ALA A 253 -26.00 -12.59 -31.08
N SER A 254 -25.52 -13.40 -30.11
CA SER A 254 -25.54 -13.04 -28.69
C SER A 254 -24.75 -11.77 -28.40
N GLY A 255 -23.59 -11.61 -29.04
CA GLY A 255 -22.76 -10.39 -28.91
C GLY A 255 -23.45 -9.15 -29.47
N LEU A 256 -24.15 -9.24 -30.61
CA LEU A 256 -24.91 -8.10 -31.15
C LEU A 256 -26.04 -7.68 -30.22
N LEU A 257 -26.79 -8.64 -29.68
CA LEU A 257 -27.86 -8.36 -28.72
C LEU A 257 -27.30 -7.67 -27.47
N LEU A 258 -26.20 -8.17 -26.91
CA LEU A 258 -25.52 -7.53 -25.79
C LEU A 258 -25.10 -6.09 -26.14
N THR A 259 -24.54 -5.89 -27.34
CA THR A 259 -24.11 -4.57 -27.82
C THR A 259 -25.28 -3.60 -27.92
N GLN A 260 -26.44 -4.06 -28.41
CA GLN A 260 -27.66 -3.25 -28.50
C GLN A 260 -28.20 -2.87 -27.12
N ILE A 261 -28.21 -3.80 -26.17
CA ILE A 261 -28.63 -3.53 -24.79
C ILE A 261 -27.70 -2.50 -24.15
N MET A 262 -26.39 -2.64 -24.34
CA MET A 262 -25.40 -1.67 -23.83
C MET A 262 -25.57 -0.28 -24.46
N CYS A 263 -25.77 -0.21 -25.78
CA CYS A 263 -26.06 1.03 -26.49
C CYS A 263 -27.30 1.74 -25.92
N ARG A 264 -28.40 1.00 -25.73
CA ARG A 264 -29.64 1.52 -25.14
C ARG A 264 -29.41 2.05 -23.73
N ASN A 265 -28.71 1.29 -22.90
CA ASN A 265 -28.45 1.66 -21.51
C ASN A 265 -27.47 2.84 -21.37
N MET A 266 -26.67 3.12 -22.40
CA MET A 266 -25.78 4.29 -22.50
C MET A 266 -26.40 5.46 -23.29
N ASN A 267 -27.64 5.34 -23.75
CA ASN A 267 -28.28 6.25 -24.72
C ASN A 267 -27.36 6.63 -25.87
N ARG A 268 -26.75 5.60 -26.46
CA ARG A 268 -25.92 5.69 -27.65
C ARG A 268 -26.58 4.88 -28.76
N HIS A 269 -26.44 5.36 -29.99
CA HIS A 269 -26.75 4.56 -31.15
C HIS A 269 -25.47 3.89 -31.64
N LEU A 270 -25.55 2.59 -31.97
CA LEU A 270 -24.43 1.82 -32.50
C LEU A 270 -23.77 2.52 -33.71
N ILE A 271 -24.58 3.14 -34.56
CA ILE A 271 -24.08 3.87 -35.74
C ILE A 271 -23.21 5.07 -35.37
N ASP A 272 -23.48 5.76 -34.27
CA ASP A 272 -22.70 6.91 -33.84
C ASP A 272 -21.35 6.49 -33.28
N ILE A 273 -21.24 5.29 -32.70
CA ILE A 273 -19.98 4.71 -32.23
C ILE A 273 -19.14 4.22 -33.42
N LEU A 274 -19.78 3.56 -34.40
CA LEU A 274 -19.13 3.15 -35.66
C LEU A 274 -18.63 4.36 -36.47
N LEU A 275 -19.43 5.43 -36.49
CA LEU A 275 -19.07 6.73 -37.08
C LEU A 275 -18.29 7.61 -36.10
N GLY A 276 -17.77 7.05 -35.00
CA GLY A 276 -17.01 7.67 -33.90
C GLY A 276 -17.38 9.10 -33.56
N LYS A 277 -18.67 9.40 -33.51
CA LYS A 277 -19.24 10.55 -32.82
C LYS A 277 -19.22 10.22 -31.32
N THR A 278 -18.04 10.28 -30.73
CA THR A 278 -17.84 10.02 -29.30
C THR A 278 -18.28 11.21 -28.46
N SER A 279 -18.59 10.93 -27.19
CA SER A 279 -19.03 11.87 -26.14
C SER A 279 -18.26 13.21 -26.06
N ALA A 280 -16.98 13.24 -26.48
CA ALA A 280 -16.08 14.38 -26.30
C ALA A 280 -15.87 15.28 -27.54
N ALA A 281 -16.47 14.99 -28.69
CA ALA A 281 -16.15 15.67 -29.96
C ALA A 281 -17.13 16.81 -30.35
N GLY A 282 -18.18 17.05 -29.58
CA GLY A 282 -19.09 18.18 -29.82
C GLY A 282 -18.63 19.42 -29.08
N LYS A 283 -18.05 20.42 -29.77
CA LYS A 283 -18.08 21.79 -29.25
C LYS A 283 -19.54 22.11 -28.92
N PRO A 284 -19.88 22.61 -27.71
CA PRO A 284 -21.22 23.09 -27.45
C PRO A 284 -21.55 24.16 -28.50
N LYS A 285 -22.60 23.94 -29.29
CA LYS A 285 -23.24 25.05 -30.00
C LYS A 285 -23.67 26.02 -28.91
N ALA A 286 -23.17 27.25 -28.96
CA ALA A 286 -23.63 28.31 -28.09
C ALA A 286 -25.16 28.41 -28.23
N ALA A 287 -25.89 27.89 -27.24
CA ALA A 287 -27.31 28.11 -27.15
C ALA A 287 -27.49 29.58 -26.76
N SER A 288 -28.13 30.31 -27.65
CA SER A 288 -28.62 31.67 -27.43
C SER A 288 -29.32 31.76 -26.09
N SER A 289 -28.94 32.77 -25.32
CA SER A 289 -29.60 33.27 -24.12
C SER A 289 -31.12 33.28 -24.25
N SER A 290 -31.76 32.19 -23.80
CA SER A 290 -33.18 32.21 -23.45
C SER A 290 -33.24 32.28 -21.93
N LYS A 291 -33.74 33.41 -21.46
CA LYS A 291 -34.02 33.72 -20.06
C LYS A 291 -34.90 32.61 -19.45
N ALA A 292 -34.29 31.66 -18.76
CA ALA A 292 -34.97 30.93 -17.70
C ALA A 292 -34.73 31.72 -16.41
N THR A 293 -35.81 32.34 -15.97
CA THR A 293 -35.96 33.26 -14.86
C THR A 293 -35.15 32.84 -13.64
N VAL A 294 -34.19 33.68 -13.26
CA VAL A 294 -33.66 33.71 -11.89
C VAL A 294 -34.84 34.10 -11.00
N GLN A 295 -35.52 33.09 -10.45
CA GLN A 295 -36.41 33.32 -9.33
C GLN A 295 -35.52 33.71 -8.15
N SER A 296 -35.59 35.01 -7.86
CA SER A 296 -35.16 35.65 -6.63
C SER A 296 -35.23 34.70 -5.44
N ALA A 297 -34.08 34.50 -4.80
CA ALA A 297 -33.97 33.87 -3.50
C ALA A 297 -35.04 34.42 -2.55
N PRO A 298 -35.91 33.56 -1.98
CA PRO A 298 -36.62 33.92 -0.77
C PRO A 298 -35.58 34.08 0.34
N GLN A 299 -35.72 35.16 1.11
CA GLN A 299 -34.93 35.46 2.31
C GLN A 299 -34.60 34.18 3.10
N LYS A 300 -33.30 33.99 3.38
CA LYS A 300 -32.80 33.00 4.34
C LYS A 300 -33.58 33.15 5.66
N THR A 301 -34.55 32.28 5.85
CA THR A 301 -34.97 31.88 7.19
C THR A 301 -33.93 30.86 7.64
N GLU A 302 -33.22 31.15 8.73
CA GLU A 302 -32.23 30.27 9.34
C GLU A 302 -32.87 28.92 9.68
N LYS A 303 -32.75 27.95 8.78
CA LYS A 303 -32.93 26.52 9.09
C LYS A 303 -31.57 26.02 9.57
N LYS A 304 -31.54 25.39 10.76
CA LYS A 304 -30.43 24.58 11.26
C LYS A 304 -29.89 23.69 10.13
N GLU A 305 -28.62 23.81 9.78
CA GLU A 305 -27.96 22.82 8.92
C GLU A 305 -27.96 21.47 9.65
N GLU A 306 -28.61 20.47 9.05
CA GLU A 306 -28.53 19.09 9.54
C GLU A 306 -27.09 18.58 9.38
N THR A 307 -26.51 18.07 10.46
CA THR A 307 -25.13 17.55 10.44
C THR A 307 -25.07 16.24 9.65
N LEU A 308 -23.88 15.86 9.18
CA LEU A 308 -23.71 14.59 8.43
C LEU A 308 -24.22 13.40 9.27
N SER A 309 -23.99 13.42 10.57
CA SER A 309 -24.45 12.40 11.51
C SER A 309 -25.97 12.36 11.66
N ASP A 310 -26.65 13.52 11.65
CA ASP A 310 -28.13 13.59 11.71
C ASP A 310 -28.76 12.98 10.47
N ILE A 311 -28.18 13.22 9.29
CA ILE A 311 -28.70 12.70 8.01
C ILE A 311 -28.57 11.18 7.95
N VAL A 312 -27.42 10.63 8.36
CA VAL A 312 -27.15 9.19 8.25
C VAL A 312 -27.87 8.40 9.35
N SER A 313 -27.95 8.95 10.57
CA SER A 313 -28.56 8.24 11.71
C SER A 313 -30.10 8.18 11.66
N ASN A 314 -30.74 9.13 10.97
CA ASN A 314 -32.21 9.19 10.86
C ASN A 314 -32.76 8.49 9.60
N ALA A 315 -31.89 8.00 8.71
CA ALA A 315 -32.32 7.40 7.45
C ALA A 315 -32.85 5.97 7.67
N LYS A 316 -34.07 5.68 7.21
CA LYS A 316 -34.68 4.34 7.29
C LYS A 316 -34.69 3.61 5.96
N GLU A 317 -34.82 4.35 4.86
CA GLU A 317 -34.65 3.81 3.51
C GLU A 317 -33.36 4.38 2.92
N VAL A 318 -32.36 3.53 2.69
CA VAL A 318 -31.05 3.93 2.16
C VAL A 318 -30.77 3.22 0.84
N ILE A 319 -30.38 4.00 -0.16
CA ILE A 319 -29.91 3.45 -1.44
C ILE A 319 -28.42 3.79 -1.63
N LEU A 320 -27.60 2.76 -1.82
CA LEU A 320 -26.18 2.90 -2.14
C LEU A 320 -26.01 2.83 -3.66
N ILE A 321 -25.33 3.83 -4.24
CA ILE A 321 -25.03 3.87 -5.68
C ILE A 321 -23.53 3.71 -5.89
N PRO A 322 -23.04 2.50 -6.21
CA PRO A 322 -21.64 2.27 -6.52
C PRO A 322 -21.28 2.83 -7.91
N GLY A 323 -20.07 3.38 -8.03
CA GLY A 323 -19.52 3.90 -9.28
C GLY A 323 -18.04 3.54 -9.48
N TYR A 324 -17.45 4.03 -10.56
CA TYR A 324 -16.07 3.71 -10.92
C TYR A 324 -15.04 4.19 -9.89
N GLY A 325 -15.31 5.29 -9.16
CA GLY A 325 -14.44 5.75 -8.08
C GLY A 325 -14.32 4.75 -6.93
N MET A 326 -15.39 3.99 -6.63
CA MET A 326 -15.34 2.88 -5.66
C MET A 326 -14.33 1.81 -6.11
N ALA A 327 -14.35 1.46 -7.40
CA ALA A 327 -13.44 0.46 -7.97
C ALA A 327 -11.99 0.94 -7.98
N LEU A 328 -11.74 2.21 -8.29
CA LEU A 328 -10.40 2.81 -8.24
C LEU A 328 -9.81 2.77 -6.82
N ALA A 329 -10.62 3.12 -5.82
CA ALA A 329 -10.23 3.13 -4.41
C ALA A 329 -10.19 1.72 -3.77
N GLN A 330 -10.64 0.68 -4.48
CA GLN A 330 -10.83 -0.67 -3.94
C GLN A 330 -11.70 -0.67 -2.67
N ALA A 331 -12.79 0.10 -2.70
CA ALA A 331 -13.61 0.39 -1.54
C ALA A 331 -14.82 -0.56 -1.35
N GLN A 332 -14.94 -1.61 -2.15
CA GLN A 332 -16.10 -2.52 -2.15
C GLN A 332 -16.39 -3.14 -0.78
N HIS A 333 -15.36 -3.51 -0.01
CA HIS A 333 -15.52 -4.05 1.34
C HIS A 333 -16.03 -3.00 2.33
N GLN A 334 -15.59 -1.74 2.20
CA GLN A 334 -16.07 -0.63 3.04
C GLN A 334 -17.53 -0.30 2.73
N VAL A 335 -17.95 -0.44 1.48
CA VAL A 335 -19.36 -0.29 1.11
C VAL A 335 -20.21 -1.38 1.76
N LYS A 336 -19.76 -2.64 1.75
CA LYS A 336 -20.47 -3.72 2.47
C LYS A 336 -20.52 -3.46 3.98
N GLN A 337 -19.39 -3.06 4.58
CA GLN A 337 -19.36 -2.67 6.01
C GLN A 337 -20.34 -1.53 6.33
N LEU A 338 -20.47 -0.55 5.43
CA LEU A 338 -21.43 0.55 5.57
C LEU A 338 -22.87 0.05 5.46
N ALA A 339 -23.17 -0.79 4.48
CA ALA A 339 -24.49 -1.40 4.33
C ALA A 339 -24.88 -2.19 5.59
N ASP A 340 -24.02 -3.10 6.04
CA ASP A 340 -24.26 -3.93 7.22
C ASP A 340 -24.48 -3.08 8.49
N LYS A 341 -23.78 -1.94 8.60
CA LYS A 341 -23.90 -1.03 9.75
C LYS A 341 -25.21 -0.24 9.72
N LEU A 342 -25.64 0.19 8.53
CA LEU A 342 -26.92 0.86 8.32
C LEU A 342 -28.10 -0.11 8.55
N GLU A 343 -27.99 -1.34 8.07
CA GLU A 343 -28.98 -2.40 8.30
C GLU A 343 -29.12 -2.74 9.78
N LYS A 344 -28.00 -2.85 10.50
CA LYS A 344 -28.01 -3.01 11.96
C LYS A 344 -28.69 -1.86 12.69
N ASN A 345 -28.67 -0.66 12.13
CA ASN A 345 -29.38 0.50 12.66
C ASN A 345 -30.86 0.56 12.24
N GLY A 346 -31.39 -0.52 11.65
CA GLY A 346 -32.79 -0.64 11.25
C GLY A 346 -33.13 0.05 9.93
N ALA A 347 -32.12 0.48 9.15
CA ALA A 347 -32.34 1.01 7.83
C ALA A 347 -32.42 -0.13 6.81
N LYS A 348 -33.39 -0.07 5.88
CA LYS A 348 -33.42 -0.93 4.71
C LYS A 348 -32.40 -0.42 3.70
N VAL A 349 -31.33 -1.18 3.48
CA VAL A 349 -30.29 -0.83 2.50
C VAL A 349 -30.52 -1.59 1.20
N ARG A 350 -30.40 -0.88 0.08
CA ARG A 350 -30.46 -1.46 -1.27
C ARG A 350 -29.37 -0.89 -2.13
N PHE A 351 -28.79 -1.70 -3.01
CA PHE A 351 -27.78 -1.25 -3.95
C PHE A 351 -28.43 -0.96 -5.29
N ALA A 352 -28.34 0.28 -5.76
CA ALA A 352 -28.81 0.66 -7.08
C ALA A 352 -27.64 0.66 -8.05
N VAL A 353 -27.55 -0.37 -8.88
CA VAL A 353 -26.46 -0.52 -9.84
C VAL A 353 -26.91 -0.04 -11.21
N HIS A 354 -26.29 1.03 -11.70
CA HIS A 354 -26.50 1.47 -13.07
C HIS A 354 -25.85 0.46 -14.04
N PRO A 355 -26.51 0.04 -15.14
CA PRO A 355 -25.98 -0.99 -16.06
C PRO A 355 -24.61 -0.68 -16.67
N VAL A 356 -24.24 0.61 -16.67
CA VAL A 356 -23.03 1.16 -17.29
C VAL A 356 -22.05 1.75 -16.26
N ALA A 357 -22.32 1.53 -14.96
CA ALA A 357 -21.40 1.95 -13.92
C ALA A 357 -20.10 1.14 -13.98
N GLY A 358 -18.96 1.83 -14.04
CA GLY A 358 -17.63 1.23 -14.12
C GLY A 358 -17.07 1.21 -15.55
N ARG A 359 -16.26 0.17 -15.86
CA ARG A 359 -15.57 -0.02 -17.15
C ARG A 359 -16.06 -1.21 -17.98
N MET A 360 -17.06 -1.93 -17.52
CA MET A 360 -17.74 -2.99 -18.28
C MET A 360 -19.17 -3.18 -17.73
N PRO A 361 -20.11 -3.74 -18.51
CA PRO A 361 -21.38 -4.19 -17.95
C PRO A 361 -21.16 -5.14 -16.78
N GLY A 362 -21.94 -4.95 -15.72
CA GLY A 362 -21.84 -5.79 -14.51
C GLY A 362 -20.58 -5.59 -13.69
N HIS A 363 -19.72 -4.59 -13.99
CA HIS A 363 -18.48 -4.35 -13.24
C HIS A 363 -18.77 -4.16 -11.74
N MET A 364 -19.76 -3.34 -11.39
CA MET A 364 -20.10 -3.09 -9.99
C MET A 364 -20.69 -4.34 -9.33
N ASN A 365 -21.52 -5.13 -10.03
CA ASN A 365 -22.08 -6.37 -9.51
C ASN A 365 -21.00 -7.36 -9.11
N VAL A 366 -19.95 -7.49 -9.94
CA VAL A 366 -18.83 -8.38 -9.69
C VAL A 366 -18.02 -7.93 -8.47
N LEU A 367 -17.72 -6.64 -8.34
CA LEU A 367 -16.97 -6.12 -7.18
C LEU A 367 -17.76 -6.19 -5.87
N LEU A 368 -19.07 -5.96 -5.93
CA LEU A 368 -19.93 -6.09 -4.77
C LEU A 368 -20.10 -7.57 -4.36
N ALA A 369 -20.22 -8.47 -5.33
CA ALA A 369 -20.21 -9.92 -5.06
C ALA A 369 -18.87 -10.39 -4.49
N GLU A 370 -17.73 -9.83 -4.93
CA GLU A 370 -16.41 -10.07 -4.33
C GLU A 370 -16.35 -9.60 -2.87
N ALA A 371 -17.14 -8.59 -2.50
CA ALA A 371 -17.29 -8.12 -1.13
C ALA A 371 -18.44 -8.81 -0.36
N ASP A 372 -18.92 -9.95 -0.84
CA ASP A 372 -20.01 -10.74 -0.24
C ASP A 372 -21.35 -9.99 -0.10
N VAL A 373 -21.66 -9.09 -1.04
CA VAL A 373 -23.00 -8.48 -1.14
C VAL A 373 -23.95 -9.45 -1.84
N PRO A 374 -25.08 -9.83 -1.21
CA PRO A 374 -26.09 -10.71 -1.82
C PRO A 374 -26.69 -10.12 -3.10
N TYR A 375 -26.90 -10.95 -4.12
CA TYR A 375 -27.43 -10.50 -5.42
C TYR A 375 -28.87 -9.97 -5.36
N ASP A 376 -29.66 -10.41 -4.39
CA ASP A 376 -31.01 -9.94 -4.10
C ASP A 376 -31.05 -8.51 -3.53
N GLU A 377 -29.93 -8.02 -3.03
CA GLU A 377 -29.76 -6.62 -2.62
C GLU A 377 -29.28 -5.72 -3.78
N LEU A 378 -28.88 -6.30 -4.92
CA LEU A 378 -28.42 -5.60 -6.12
C LEU A 378 -29.57 -5.37 -7.09
N TYR A 379 -30.11 -4.16 -7.09
CA TYR A 379 -31.21 -3.76 -7.97
C TYR A 379 -30.68 -3.07 -9.22
N GLU A 380 -31.24 -3.47 -10.37
CA GLU A 380 -31.04 -2.74 -11.61
C GLU A 380 -31.84 -1.44 -11.62
N MET A 381 -31.36 -0.45 -12.39
CA MET A 381 -31.96 0.88 -12.48
C MET A 381 -33.48 0.85 -12.78
N GLU A 382 -33.96 -0.01 -13.68
CA GLU A 382 -35.39 -0.10 -14.01
C GLU A 382 -36.26 -0.58 -12.84
N GLN A 383 -35.68 -1.36 -11.92
CA GLN A 383 -36.39 -1.93 -10.77
C GLN A 383 -36.45 -0.96 -9.58
N ILE A 384 -35.46 -0.06 -9.46
CA ILE A 384 -35.29 0.80 -8.27
C ILE A 384 -35.59 2.29 -8.50
N ASN A 385 -35.69 2.73 -9.76
CA ASN A 385 -35.79 4.16 -10.07
C ASN A 385 -37.02 4.87 -9.50
N ASP A 386 -38.13 4.15 -9.33
CA ASP A 386 -39.37 4.68 -8.75
C ASP A 386 -39.31 4.84 -7.22
N ASP A 387 -38.35 4.18 -6.58
CA ASP A 387 -38.21 4.17 -5.12
C ASP A 387 -37.34 5.30 -4.57
N PHE A 388 -36.54 5.98 -5.42
CA PHE A 388 -35.73 7.13 -4.99
C PHE A 388 -36.56 8.23 -4.32
N LYS A 389 -37.80 8.47 -4.79
CA LYS A 389 -38.72 9.47 -4.19
C LYS A 389 -39.11 9.14 -2.75
N LYS A 390 -39.09 7.86 -2.38
CA LYS A 390 -39.45 7.35 -1.06
C LYS A 390 -38.23 7.15 -0.16
N THR A 391 -37.02 7.34 -0.71
CA THR A 391 -35.75 7.07 -0.04
C THR A 391 -35.33 8.25 0.82
N ASP A 392 -34.91 7.97 2.06
CA ASP A 392 -34.48 8.98 3.01
C ASP A 392 -33.07 9.47 2.72
N LEU A 393 -32.18 8.55 2.34
CA LEU A 393 -30.78 8.84 2.05
C LEU A 393 -30.27 8.06 0.85
N VAL A 394 -29.64 8.75 -0.08
CA VAL A 394 -28.84 8.15 -1.15
C VAL A 394 -27.37 8.41 -0.88
N ILE A 395 -26.53 7.37 -0.95
CA ILE A 395 -25.08 7.52 -0.85
C ILE A 395 -24.46 7.13 -2.20
N VAL A 396 -23.98 8.14 -2.93
CA VAL A 396 -23.29 7.98 -4.21
C VAL A 396 -21.81 7.79 -3.96
N ILE A 397 -21.25 6.68 -4.44
CA ILE A 397 -19.89 6.25 -4.11
C ILE A 397 -19.07 6.18 -5.40
N GLY A 398 -18.35 7.26 -5.71
CA GLY A 398 -17.50 7.34 -6.90
C GLY A 398 -18.28 7.28 -8.23
N ALA A 399 -19.54 7.74 -8.23
CA ALA A 399 -20.39 7.83 -9.42
C ALA A 399 -20.66 9.30 -9.77
N ASN A 400 -20.60 9.64 -11.06
CA ASN A 400 -20.83 10.99 -11.57
C ASN A 400 -21.89 10.98 -12.67
N ASP A 401 -21.55 10.53 -13.88
CA ASP A 401 -22.46 10.60 -15.04
C ASP A 401 -23.75 9.78 -14.85
N VAL A 402 -23.67 8.62 -14.20
CA VAL A 402 -24.81 7.70 -13.98
C VAL A 402 -25.86 8.21 -12.98
N VAL A 403 -25.54 9.28 -12.25
CA VAL A 403 -26.46 9.97 -11.33
C VAL A 403 -26.73 11.41 -11.78
N ASN A 404 -26.27 11.82 -12.97
CA ASN A 404 -26.32 13.21 -13.40
C ASN A 404 -27.72 13.59 -13.93
N PRO A 405 -28.47 14.49 -13.24
CA PRO A 405 -29.82 14.88 -13.66
C PRO A 405 -29.87 15.60 -15.02
N ALA A 406 -28.75 16.18 -15.47
CA ALA A 406 -28.66 16.83 -16.78
C ALA A 406 -29.02 15.87 -17.94
N ALA A 407 -28.90 14.56 -17.73
CA ALA A 407 -29.35 13.56 -18.69
C ALA A 407 -30.87 13.62 -18.98
N ARG A 408 -31.70 14.10 -18.04
CA ARG A 408 -33.16 14.24 -18.24
C ARG A 408 -33.58 15.65 -18.67
N GLU A 409 -32.84 16.68 -18.24
CA GLU A 409 -33.29 18.07 -18.30
C GLU A 409 -32.53 18.93 -19.32
N ALA A 410 -31.26 18.60 -19.62
CA ALA A 410 -30.39 19.47 -20.40
C ALA A 410 -30.25 19.03 -21.86
N GLU A 411 -31.21 19.45 -22.69
CA GLU A 411 -31.20 19.24 -24.14
C GLU A 411 -29.89 19.74 -24.79
N GLY A 412 -29.28 18.89 -25.62
CA GLY A 412 -28.03 19.21 -26.32
C GLY A 412 -26.73 18.83 -25.58
N THR A 413 -26.83 18.28 -24.36
CA THR A 413 -25.66 17.67 -23.69
C THR A 413 -25.36 16.26 -24.23
N PRO A 414 -24.10 15.79 -24.21
CA PRO A 414 -23.73 14.43 -24.65
C PRO A 414 -24.42 13.27 -23.92
N ILE A 415 -25.08 13.56 -22.79
CA ILE A 415 -25.79 12.60 -21.93
C ILE A 415 -27.31 12.79 -21.95
N TYR A 416 -27.83 13.78 -22.70
CA TYR A 416 -29.28 14.00 -22.78
C TYR A 416 -30.00 12.77 -23.36
N GLY A 417 -31.00 12.27 -22.64
CA GLY A 417 -31.72 11.03 -22.92
C GLY A 417 -31.09 9.77 -22.30
N MET A 418 -29.92 9.87 -21.66
CA MET A 418 -29.32 8.75 -20.92
C MET A 418 -30.21 8.38 -19.73
N PRO A 419 -30.65 7.12 -19.62
CA PRO A 419 -31.24 6.65 -18.38
C PRO A 419 -30.22 6.86 -17.26
N VAL A 420 -30.65 7.46 -16.16
CA VAL A 420 -29.80 7.70 -14.99
C VAL A 420 -30.54 7.27 -13.74
N LEU A 421 -29.79 7.00 -12.67
CA LEU A 421 -30.37 6.78 -11.36
C LEU A 421 -30.91 8.11 -10.82
N ASN A 422 -32.16 8.10 -10.37
CA ASN A 422 -32.88 9.30 -9.92
C ASN A 422 -32.45 9.76 -8.51
N ALA A 423 -31.14 9.80 -8.23
CA ALA A 423 -30.57 10.14 -6.93
C ALA A 423 -31.02 11.53 -6.43
N ASP A 424 -31.22 12.48 -7.34
CA ASP A 424 -31.71 13.83 -7.06
C ASP A 424 -33.13 13.89 -6.47
N GLN A 425 -33.91 12.82 -6.63
CA GLN A 425 -35.29 12.75 -6.13
C GLN A 425 -35.37 12.30 -4.66
N ALA A 426 -34.26 11.85 -4.07
CA ALA A 426 -34.20 11.47 -2.66
C ALA A 426 -34.31 12.67 -1.71
N LYS A 427 -34.60 12.39 -0.44
CA LYS A 427 -34.69 13.45 0.60
C LYS A 427 -33.31 14.06 0.88
N ASN A 428 -32.30 13.23 1.09
CA ASN A 428 -30.90 13.63 1.28
C ASN A 428 -29.97 12.80 0.38
N VAL A 429 -28.87 13.41 -0.08
CA VAL A 429 -27.87 12.76 -0.91
C VAL A 429 -26.48 13.01 -0.34
N ILE A 430 -25.68 11.97 -0.15
CA ILE A 430 -24.26 12.07 0.19
C ILE A 430 -23.47 11.63 -1.03
N VAL A 431 -22.54 12.44 -1.51
CA VAL A 431 -21.68 12.10 -2.65
C VAL A 431 -20.25 11.97 -2.17
N CYS A 432 -19.73 10.74 -2.21
CA CYS A 432 -18.33 10.41 -1.97
C CYS A 432 -17.61 10.40 -3.32
N ASN A 433 -16.94 11.50 -3.70
CA ASN A 433 -16.25 11.59 -4.99
C ASN A 433 -14.94 12.39 -4.83
N TYR A 434 -13.93 12.06 -5.63
CA TYR A 434 -12.59 12.66 -5.48
C TYR A 434 -12.60 14.19 -5.65
N ASP A 435 -13.32 14.68 -6.66
CA ASP A 435 -13.47 16.10 -6.94
C ASP A 435 -14.89 16.42 -7.49
N THR A 436 -15.12 17.69 -7.81
CA THR A 436 -16.35 18.17 -8.45
C THR A 436 -16.25 18.22 -9.97
N LYS A 437 -15.14 17.75 -10.56
CA LYS A 437 -14.93 17.85 -12.01
C LYS A 437 -15.95 16.98 -12.75
N PRO A 438 -16.30 17.34 -13.99
CA PRO A 438 -17.14 16.50 -14.84
C PRO A 438 -16.63 15.06 -14.90
N GLY A 439 -17.58 14.13 -14.98
CA GLY A 439 -17.29 12.71 -15.16
C GLY A 439 -16.73 12.42 -16.55
N TYR A 440 -16.88 11.17 -16.98
CA TYR A 440 -16.38 10.75 -18.28
C TYR A 440 -17.01 11.53 -19.43
N ALA A 441 -18.29 11.90 -19.32
CA ALA A 441 -19.02 12.62 -20.36
C ALA A 441 -18.62 14.10 -20.50
N GLY A 442 -17.82 14.64 -19.58
CA GLY A 442 -17.41 16.05 -19.63
C GLY A 442 -18.54 17.05 -19.35
N VAL A 443 -19.65 16.60 -18.77
CA VAL A 443 -20.80 17.44 -18.40
C VAL A 443 -20.78 17.68 -16.88
N GLU A 444 -20.94 18.93 -16.46
CA GLU A 444 -21.10 19.25 -15.03
C GLU A 444 -22.33 18.55 -14.46
N ASN A 445 -22.27 18.15 -13.19
CA ASN A 445 -23.37 17.47 -12.52
C ASN A 445 -24.19 18.44 -11.66
N PRO A 446 -25.43 18.80 -12.04
CA PRO A 446 -26.29 19.68 -11.24
C PRO A 446 -26.57 19.14 -9.83
N LEU A 447 -26.50 17.81 -9.63
CA LEU A 447 -26.70 17.19 -8.32
C LEU A 447 -25.76 17.75 -7.25
N TYR A 448 -24.53 18.14 -7.64
CA TYR A 448 -23.51 18.66 -6.71
C TYR A 448 -23.83 20.06 -6.18
N LYS A 449 -24.72 20.80 -6.87
CA LYS A 449 -25.16 22.15 -6.49
C LYS A 449 -26.51 22.14 -5.76
N SER A 450 -27.12 20.97 -5.56
CA SER A 450 -28.39 20.81 -4.85
C SER A 450 -28.21 21.04 -3.35
N ASN A 451 -29.17 21.72 -2.73
CA ASN A 451 -29.21 21.97 -1.29
C ASN A 451 -29.42 20.69 -0.44
N LYS A 452 -29.83 19.59 -1.06
CA LYS A 452 -30.00 18.27 -0.43
C LYS A 452 -28.74 17.40 -0.50
N THR A 453 -27.71 17.87 -1.21
CA THR A 453 -26.50 17.09 -1.48
C THR A 453 -25.37 17.54 -0.56
N LYS A 454 -24.77 16.59 0.16
CA LYS A 454 -23.57 16.78 0.96
C LYS A 454 -22.39 16.12 0.26
N MET A 455 -21.41 16.93 -0.14
CA MET A 455 -20.22 16.46 -0.83
C MET A 455 -19.14 16.05 0.18
N LEU A 456 -18.63 14.83 0.04
CA LEU A 456 -17.45 14.32 0.73
C LEU A 456 -16.36 14.13 -0.32
N LEU A 457 -15.44 15.09 -0.38
CA LEU A 457 -14.33 15.08 -1.34
C LEU A 457 -13.14 14.29 -0.80
N GLY A 458 -12.42 13.64 -1.72
CA GLY A 458 -11.26 12.79 -1.42
C GLY A 458 -11.45 11.34 -1.90
N ASP A 459 -10.51 10.47 -1.52
CA ASP A 459 -10.60 9.05 -1.87
C ASP A 459 -11.92 8.44 -1.34
N ALA A 460 -12.53 7.54 -2.13
CA ALA A 460 -13.82 6.97 -1.78
C ALA A 460 -13.75 6.15 -0.48
N LYS A 461 -12.61 5.50 -0.20
CA LYS A 461 -12.39 4.72 1.03
C LYS A 461 -12.36 5.61 2.27
N GLU A 462 -11.68 6.76 2.19
CA GLU A 462 -11.65 7.76 3.27
C GLU A 462 -13.01 8.42 3.49
N SER A 463 -13.70 8.76 2.41
CA SER A 463 -15.04 9.36 2.47
C SER A 463 -16.05 8.40 3.11
N LEU A 464 -16.00 7.12 2.74
CA LEU A 464 -16.81 6.08 3.36
C LEU A 464 -16.48 5.90 4.85
N TYR A 465 -15.21 6.00 5.24
CA TYR A 465 -14.81 5.96 6.64
C TYR A 465 -15.43 7.11 7.44
N LYS A 466 -15.45 8.33 6.90
CA LYS A 466 -16.14 9.48 7.53
C LYS A 466 -17.64 9.27 7.67
N VAL A 467 -18.28 8.63 6.69
CA VAL A 467 -19.72 8.26 6.79
C VAL A 467 -19.93 7.18 7.85
N LEU A 468 -19.06 6.18 7.92
CA LEU A 468 -19.08 5.13 8.93
C LEU A 468 -18.91 5.66 10.36
N GLU A 469 -18.09 6.70 10.54
CA GLU A 469 -17.95 7.44 11.80
C GLU A 469 -19.16 8.35 12.09
N ALA A 470 -19.79 8.92 11.06
CA ALA A 470 -20.96 9.78 11.25
C ALA A 470 -22.17 9.01 11.82
N ILE A 471 -22.29 7.72 11.50
CA ILE A 471 -23.28 6.79 12.10
C ILE A 471 -23.12 6.67 13.63
N HIS A 472 -21.95 7.05 14.14
CA HIS A 472 -21.51 6.87 15.51
C HIS A 472 -21.71 8.13 16.39
N LYS A 473 -22.20 9.26 15.85
CA LYS A 473 -22.49 10.46 16.67
C LYS A 473 -24.00 10.76 16.72
N PRO A 474 -24.73 10.48 17.82
CA PRO A 474 -26.04 11.06 18.04
C PRO A 474 -25.92 12.57 18.31
N SER A 475 -26.92 13.34 17.88
CA SER A 475 -27.00 14.79 18.00
C SER A 475 -26.72 15.28 19.43
N GLU A 476 -25.68 16.10 19.60
CA GLU A 476 -25.45 16.85 20.84
C GLU A 476 -26.60 17.84 21.06
N THR A 477 -27.49 17.49 21.97
CA THR A 477 -28.38 18.45 22.59
C THR A 477 -27.52 19.25 23.56
N LYS A 478 -27.32 20.54 23.27
CA LYS A 478 -26.79 21.51 24.24
C LYS A 478 -27.60 21.41 25.54
N GLN A 479 -27.04 20.75 26.55
CA GLN A 479 -27.43 20.93 27.94
C GLN A 479 -26.18 21.03 28.81
N THR A 480 -26.03 22.23 29.35
CA THR A 480 -25.32 22.56 30.58
C THR A 480 -25.60 21.53 31.68
N ASN A 481 -24.60 20.75 32.14
CA ASN A 481 -24.56 20.15 33.49
C ASN A 481 -23.25 19.43 33.89
N GLY A 482 -22.12 19.65 33.21
CA GLY A 482 -20.87 18.87 33.41
C GLY A 482 -20.19 18.93 34.80
N ALA A 483 -20.65 19.75 35.75
CA ALA A 483 -20.01 19.87 37.08
C ALA A 483 -20.64 19.03 38.20
N LYS A 484 -21.85 18.46 37.99
CA LYS A 484 -22.55 17.64 39.01
C LYS A 484 -22.39 16.13 38.84
N GLU A 485 -22.26 15.63 37.61
CA GLU A 485 -22.15 14.19 37.31
C GLU A 485 -20.79 13.59 37.69
N GLU A 486 -19.68 14.30 37.42
CA GLU A 486 -18.33 13.82 37.78
C GLU A 486 -18.18 13.58 39.30
N ASN A 487 -18.81 14.40 40.13
CA ASN A 487 -18.72 14.27 41.59
C ASN A 487 -19.49 13.06 42.16
N ARG A 488 -20.56 12.60 41.48
CA ARG A 488 -21.36 11.43 41.93
C ARG A 488 -20.68 10.12 41.55
N ILE A 489 -20.14 10.02 40.33
CA ILE A 489 -19.42 8.83 39.85
C ILE A 489 -18.17 8.57 40.70
N VAL A 490 -17.36 9.60 40.97
CA VAL A 490 -16.17 9.51 41.84
C VAL A 490 -16.54 9.01 43.25
N SER A 491 -17.66 9.50 43.79
CA SER A 491 -18.17 9.09 45.12
C SER A 491 -18.65 7.63 45.15
N LEU A 492 -19.34 7.17 44.10
CA LEU A 492 -19.81 5.78 43.99
C LEU A 492 -18.63 4.80 43.89
N MET A 493 -17.60 5.13 43.11
CA MET A 493 -16.44 4.28 42.92
C MET A 493 -15.52 4.24 44.16
N SER A 494 -15.39 5.37 44.86
CA SER A 494 -14.51 5.45 46.05
C SER A 494 -15.09 4.76 47.29
N ASN A 495 -16.41 4.57 47.35
CA ASN A 495 -17.11 4.01 48.51
C ASN A 495 -17.59 2.55 48.31
N ALA A 496 -17.51 2.00 47.10
CA ALA A 496 -17.98 0.66 46.80
C ALA A 496 -17.03 -0.42 47.38
N LYS A 497 -17.58 -1.39 48.12
CA LYS A 497 -16.79 -2.52 48.67
C LYS A 497 -16.98 -3.82 47.90
N SER A 498 -18.11 -3.99 47.22
CA SER A 498 -18.36 -5.11 46.29
C SER A 498 -18.72 -4.55 44.92
N VAL A 499 -17.92 -4.87 43.91
CA VAL A 499 -18.12 -4.41 42.53
C VAL A 499 -18.25 -5.59 41.58
N ILE A 500 -19.24 -5.55 40.69
CA ILE A 500 -19.36 -6.52 39.58
C ILE A 500 -19.13 -5.80 38.25
N LEU A 501 -18.21 -6.29 37.43
CA LEU A 501 -17.94 -5.79 36.08
C LEU A 501 -18.61 -6.72 35.06
N ILE A 502 -19.39 -6.15 34.14
CA ILE A 502 -20.09 -6.90 33.09
C ILE A 502 -19.49 -6.53 31.73
N PRO A 503 -18.56 -7.34 31.17
CA PRO A 503 -18.07 -7.14 29.82
C PRO A 503 -19.15 -7.47 28.78
N GLY A 504 -19.18 -6.70 27.71
CA GLY A 504 -20.08 -6.89 26.59
C GLY A 504 -19.43 -6.58 25.25
N TYR A 505 -20.20 -6.71 24.19
CA TYR A 505 -19.68 -6.60 22.83
C TYR A 505 -19.09 -5.20 22.52
N GLY A 506 -19.58 -4.13 23.16
CA GLY A 506 -19.00 -2.80 23.03
C GLY A 506 -17.56 -2.70 23.58
N MET A 507 -17.22 -3.46 24.63
CA MET A 507 -15.84 -3.57 25.12
C MET A 507 -14.93 -4.18 24.05
N ALA A 508 -15.40 -5.25 23.38
CA ALA A 508 -14.66 -5.93 22.33
C ALA A 508 -14.45 -5.06 21.07
N LEU A 509 -15.47 -4.28 20.69
CA LEU A 509 -15.37 -3.33 19.57
C LEU A 509 -14.32 -2.24 19.83
N ALA A 510 -14.27 -1.73 21.06
CA ALA A 510 -13.31 -0.70 21.46
C ALA A 510 -11.91 -1.25 21.77
N GLN A 511 -11.71 -2.58 21.71
CA GLN A 511 -10.51 -3.25 22.19
C GLN A 511 -10.10 -2.77 23.60
N ALA A 512 -11.09 -2.72 24.50
CA ALA A 512 -10.97 -2.10 25.81
C ALA A 512 -10.74 -3.11 26.95
N GLN A 513 -10.51 -4.38 26.64
CA GLN A 513 -10.33 -5.45 27.62
C GLN A 513 -9.21 -5.13 28.65
N HIS A 514 -8.10 -4.53 28.22
CA HIS A 514 -7.02 -4.11 29.12
C HIS A 514 -7.42 -2.91 30.01
N GLN A 515 -8.33 -2.05 29.57
CA GLN A 515 -8.87 -0.96 30.39
C GLN A 515 -9.85 -1.51 31.44
N VAL A 516 -10.60 -2.55 31.11
CA VAL A 516 -11.47 -3.25 32.05
C VAL A 516 -10.66 -3.88 33.19
N LYS A 517 -9.55 -4.56 32.87
CA LYS A 517 -8.63 -5.08 33.90
C LYS A 517 -8.01 -3.98 34.74
N GLN A 518 -7.50 -2.90 34.13
CA GLN A 518 -6.99 -1.75 34.89
C GLN A 518 -7.99 -1.13 35.86
N LEU A 519 -9.25 -1.04 35.44
CA LEU A 519 -10.30 -0.51 36.29
C LEU A 519 -10.56 -1.46 37.47
N ALA A 520 -10.59 -2.77 37.23
CA ALA A 520 -10.71 -3.79 38.26
C ALA A 520 -9.56 -3.66 39.28
N ASP A 521 -8.31 -3.66 38.82
CA ASP A 521 -7.13 -3.61 39.70
C ASP A 521 -7.10 -2.34 40.55
N LYS A 522 -7.55 -1.20 40.00
CA LYS A 522 -7.65 0.06 40.75
C LYS A 522 -8.75 0.03 41.81
N LEU A 523 -9.89 -0.58 41.50
CA LEU A 523 -10.98 -0.75 42.46
C LEU A 523 -10.56 -1.71 43.59
N GLU A 524 -9.82 -2.77 43.26
CA GLU A 524 -9.25 -3.70 44.25
C GLU A 524 -8.17 -3.07 45.12
N LYS A 525 -7.29 -2.26 44.53
CA LYS A 525 -6.30 -1.45 45.28
C LYS A 525 -6.95 -0.46 46.25
N ASN A 526 -8.15 0.01 45.93
CA ASN A 526 -8.97 0.84 46.81
C ASN A 526 -9.80 0.03 47.84
N GLY A 527 -9.59 -1.29 47.92
CA GLY A 527 -10.20 -2.17 48.92
C GLY A 527 -11.58 -2.71 48.53
N ALA A 528 -11.99 -2.61 47.26
CA ALA A 528 -13.20 -3.25 46.77
C ALA A 528 -12.93 -4.71 46.34
N LYS A 529 -13.88 -5.62 46.57
CA LYS A 529 -13.86 -6.96 45.97
C LYS A 529 -14.50 -6.87 44.58
N VAL A 530 -13.73 -7.14 43.52
CA VAL A 530 -14.21 -7.09 42.13
C VAL A 530 -14.48 -8.50 41.61
N ARG A 531 -15.55 -8.67 40.83
CA ARG A 531 -15.91 -9.94 40.16
C ARG A 531 -16.38 -9.65 38.74
N PHE A 532 -16.09 -10.53 37.79
CA PHE A 532 -16.54 -10.38 36.41
C PHE A 532 -17.74 -11.28 36.15
N ALA A 533 -18.87 -10.69 35.76
CA ALA A 533 -20.06 -11.43 35.40
C ALA A 533 -20.16 -11.54 33.88
N VAL A 534 -19.92 -12.73 33.34
CA VAL A 534 -19.88 -12.96 31.89
C VAL A 534 -21.14 -13.67 31.43
N HIS A 535 -21.84 -13.07 30.47
CA HIS A 535 -22.97 -13.72 29.84
C HIS A 535 -22.49 -14.65 28.71
N PRO A 536 -22.98 -15.90 28.60
CA PRO A 536 -22.46 -16.87 27.63
C PRO A 536 -22.54 -16.41 26.17
N VAL A 537 -23.54 -15.60 25.82
CA VAL A 537 -23.74 -15.04 24.48
C VAL A 537 -23.32 -13.56 24.35
N ALA A 538 -22.56 -13.03 25.32
CA ALA A 538 -21.97 -11.70 25.15
C ALA A 538 -20.88 -11.74 24.07
N GLY A 539 -21.14 -11.08 22.93
CA GLY A 539 -20.21 -10.97 21.80
C GLY A 539 -20.67 -11.73 20.54
N ARG A 540 -19.79 -11.78 19.52
CA ARG A 540 -20.09 -12.45 18.23
C ARG A 540 -20.13 -13.98 18.27
N MET A 541 -19.61 -14.61 19.32
CA MET A 541 -19.60 -16.06 19.50
C MET A 541 -19.69 -16.39 21.00
N PRO A 542 -20.21 -17.56 21.39
CA PRO A 542 -20.23 -17.95 22.79
C PRO A 542 -18.82 -18.02 23.40
N GLY A 543 -18.68 -17.55 24.65
CA GLY A 543 -17.39 -17.50 25.36
C GLY A 543 -16.42 -16.40 24.89
N HIS A 544 -16.84 -15.53 23.98
CA HIS A 544 -16.00 -14.47 23.42
C HIS A 544 -15.47 -13.50 24.49
N MET A 545 -16.29 -13.11 25.48
CA MET A 545 -15.83 -12.24 26.56
C MET A 545 -14.81 -12.95 27.46
N ASN A 546 -14.94 -14.26 27.66
CA ASN A 546 -13.97 -15.03 28.44
C ASN A 546 -12.60 -15.01 27.77
N VAL A 547 -12.56 -15.17 26.44
CA VAL A 547 -11.30 -15.11 25.67
C VAL A 547 -10.68 -13.71 25.74
N LEU A 548 -11.47 -12.64 25.59
CA LEU A 548 -10.95 -11.28 25.63
C LEU A 548 -10.51 -10.83 27.02
N LEU A 549 -11.24 -11.22 28.06
CA LEU A 549 -10.82 -10.97 29.43
C LEU A 549 -9.62 -11.82 29.81
N ALA A 550 -9.51 -13.06 29.31
CA ALA A 550 -8.30 -13.87 29.46
C ALA A 550 -7.09 -13.25 28.74
N GLU A 551 -7.27 -12.68 27.55
CA GLU A 551 -6.24 -11.89 26.82
C GLU A 551 -5.86 -10.60 27.56
N ALA A 552 -6.76 -10.05 28.37
CA ALA A 552 -6.52 -8.90 29.25
C ALA A 552 -6.26 -9.31 30.68
N ASP A 553 -5.79 -10.52 30.87
CA ASP A 553 -5.19 -10.94 32.10
C ASP A 553 -6.16 -11.10 33.28
N VAL A 554 -7.41 -11.47 33.01
CA VAL A 554 -8.41 -11.78 34.04
C VAL A 554 -8.42 -13.30 34.30
N PRO A 555 -8.17 -13.75 35.55
CA PRO A 555 -8.23 -15.16 35.90
C PRO A 555 -9.61 -15.78 35.65
N TYR A 556 -9.66 -17.02 35.13
CA TYR A 556 -10.93 -17.71 34.83
C TYR A 556 -11.80 -17.97 36.08
N ASP A 557 -11.19 -18.07 37.25
CA ASP A 557 -11.86 -18.18 38.56
C ASP A 557 -12.52 -16.87 39.02
N GLU A 558 -12.18 -15.75 38.39
CA GLU A 558 -12.84 -14.46 38.57
C GLU A 558 -13.93 -14.19 37.50
N LEU A 559 -14.02 -15.05 36.48
CA LEU A 559 -15.05 -15.02 35.43
C LEU A 559 -16.22 -15.91 35.85
N TYR A 560 -17.26 -15.30 36.41
CA TYR A 560 -18.45 -16.02 36.82
C TYR A 560 -19.48 -16.01 35.70
N GLU A 561 -19.95 -17.20 35.33
CA GLU A 561 -21.08 -17.32 34.43
C GLU A 561 -22.38 -16.91 35.12
N MET A 562 -23.38 -16.56 34.32
CA MET A 562 -24.67 -16.05 34.79
C MET A 562 -25.32 -16.90 35.90
N GLU A 563 -25.26 -18.24 35.82
CA GLU A 563 -25.84 -19.13 36.86
C GLU A 563 -25.10 -19.05 38.21
N GLN A 564 -23.85 -18.61 38.22
CA GLN A 564 -22.99 -18.56 39.40
C GLN A 564 -23.04 -17.20 40.12
N ILE A 565 -23.39 -16.12 39.42
CA ILE A 565 -23.30 -14.74 39.95
C ILE A 565 -24.63 -13.98 39.98
N ASN A 566 -25.70 -14.51 39.37
CA ASN A 566 -26.95 -13.77 39.27
C ASN A 566 -27.64 -13.44 40.60
N ASP A 567 -27.44 -14.28 41.62
CA ASP A 567 -27.98 -14.04 42.96
C ASP A 567 -27.18 -12.97 43.73
N ASP A 568 -25.92 -12.75 43.35
CA ASP A 568 -24.98 -11.85 44.04
C ASP A 568 -25.18 -10.37 43.68
N PHE A 569 -25.91 -10.06 42.60
CA PHE A 569 -26.17 -8.67 42.20
C PHE A 569 -26.94 -7.91 43.29
N LYS A 570 -27.85 -8.56 44.04
CA LYS A 570 -28.66 -7.93 45.10
C LYS A 570 -27.81 -7.37 46.24
N ASP A 571 -26.68 -8.02 46.52
CA ASP A 571 -25.77 -7.66 47.61
C ASP A 571 -24.58 -6.81 47.14
N THR A 572 -24.51 -6.49 45.83
CA THR A 572 -23.41 -5.75 45.21
C THR A 572 -23.62 -4.23 45.30
N ASP A 573 -22.58 -3.51 45.72
CA ASP A 573 -22.64 -2.05 45.94
C ASP A 573 -22.64 -1.26 44.63
N LEU A 574 -21.89 -1.74 43.65
CA LEU A 574 -21.72 -1.09 42.35
C LEU A 574 -21.58 -2.14 41.24
N THR A 575 -22.37 -2.03 40.17
CA THR A 575 -22.17 -2.81 38.95
C THR A 575 -21.71 -1.90 37.83
N ILE A 576 -20.67 -2.27 37.08
CA ILE A 576 -20.21 -1.50 35.93
C ILE A 576 -20.42 -2.34 34.67
N ILE A 577 -21.32 -1.88 33.81
CA ILE A 577 -21.65 -2.50 32.53
C ILE A 577 -20.76 -1.89 31.46
N ILE A 578 -20.08 -2.73 30.68
CA ILE A 578 -19.04 -2.29 29.74
C ILE A 578 -19.37 -2.84 28.36
N GLY A 579 -20.09 -2.06 27.56
CA GLY A 579 -20.49 -2.46 26.22
C GLY A 579 -21.54 -3.58 26.18
N ALA A 580 -22.30 -3.81 27.25
CA ALA A 580 -23.35 -4.84 27.33
C ALA A 580 -24.75 -4.22 27.36
N ASN A 581 -25.67 -4.71 26.54
CA ASN A 581 -27.04 -4.18 26.45
C ASN A 581 -28.10 -5.27 26.62
N ASP A 582 -28.32 -6.14 25.62
CA ASP A 582 -29.39 -7.14 25.69
C ASP A 582 -29.18 -8.16 26.81
N VAL A 583 -27.93 -8.53 27.07
CA VAL A 583 -27.55 -9.53 28.08
C VAL A 583 -27.69 -9.04 29.53
N VAL A 584 -27.99 -7.76 29.72
CA VAL A 584 -28.28 -7.14 31.03
C VAL A 584 -29.67 -6.50 31.06
N ASN A 585 -30.49 -6.72 30.04
CA ASN A 585 -31.76 -6.02 29.86
C ASN A 585 -32.87 -6.66 30.71
N PRO A 586 -33.43 -5.96 31.72
CA PRO A 586 -34.49 -6.49 32.58
C PRO A 586 -35.79 -6.81 31.83
N ALA A 587 -36.01 -6.19 30.67
CA ALA A 587 -37.18 -6.48 29.83
C ALA A 587 -37.26 -7.96 29.42
N ALA A 588 -36.15 -8.68 29.43
CA ALA A 588 -36.13 -10.13 29.22
C ALA A 588 -36.93 -10.92 30.27
N ARG A 589 -37.10 -10.39 31.49
CA ARG A 589 -37.90 -11.01 32.57
C ARG A 589 -39.31 -10.43 32.68
N GLU A 590 -39.49 -9.16 32.33
CA GLU A 590 -40.68 -8.39 32.69
C GLU A 590 -41.60 -8.05 31.51
N ALA A 591 -41.08 -8.02 30.27
CA ALA A 591 -41.81 -7.54 29.10
C ALA A 591 -42.27 -8.69 28.20
N GLU A 592 -43.44 -9.27 28.51
CA GLU A 592 -44.10 -10.32 27.71
C GLU A 592 -44.28 -9.88 26.24
N GLY A 593 -43.85 -10.74 25.31
CA GLY A 593 -44.00 -10.51 23.86
C GLY A 593 -42.83 -9.79 23.19
N THR A 594 -41.77 -9.44 23.93
CA THR A 594 -40.52 -8.94 23.33
C THR A 594 -39.62 -10.09 22.83
N PRO A 595 -38.75 -9.88 21.81
CA PRO A 595 -37.83 -10.91 21.30
C PRO A 595 -36.86 -11.49 22.35
N ILE A 596 -36.64 -10.79 23.47
CA ILE A 596 -35.79 -11.24 24.58
C ILE A 596 -36.59 -11.78 25.76
N TYR A 597 -37.93 -11.80 25.69
CA TYR A 597 -38.76 -12.31 26.79
C TYR A 597 -38.49 -13.80 27.01
N GLY A 598 -38.07 -14.16 28.23
CA GLY A 598 -37.63 -15.50 28.59
C GLY A 598 -36.16 -15.80 28.26
N MET A 599 -35.42 -14.84 27.69
CA MET A 599 -33.97 -14.94 27.53
C MET A 599 -33.31 -14.81 28.91
N PRO A 600 -32.40 -15.73 29.29
CA PRO A 600 -31.60 -15.55 30.48
C PRO A 600 -30.74 -14.29 30.32
N VAL A 601 -30.66 -13.48 31.37
CA VAL A 601 -29.88 -12.23 31.40
C VAL A 601 -29.20 -12.07 32.76
N LEU A 602 -28.12 -11.28 32.80
CA LEU A 602 -27.48 -10.88 34.03
C LEU A 602 -28.37 -9.88 34.80
N ASN A 603 -28.58 -10.12 36.09
CA ASN A 603 -29.47 -9.33 36.96
C ASN A 603 -28.86 -7.98 37.41
N ALA A 604 -28.20 -7.27 36.50
CA ALA A 604 -27.47 -6.03 36.79
C ALA A 604 -28.36 -4.93 37.40
N ASP A 605 -29.65 -4.92 37.08
CA ASP A 605 -30.67 -4.02 37.63
C ASP A 605 -30.95 -4.21 39.12
N GLN A 606 -30.58 -5.36 39.68
CA GLN A 606 -30.78 -5.67 41.10
C GLN A 606 -29.66 -5.10 41.98
N ALA A 607 -28.58 -4.58 41.40
CA ALA A 607 -27.49 -3.94 42.13
C ALA A 607 -27.92 -2.62 42.79
N LYS A 608 -27.19 -2.20 43.83
CA LYS A 608 -27.48 -0.95 44.55
C LYS A 608 -27.26 0.28 43.68
N ASN A 609 -26.19 0.29 42.90
CA ASN A 609 -25.87 1.32 41.90
C ASN A 609 -25.29 0.67 40.64
N VAL A 610 -25.51 1.29 39.49
CA VAL A 610 -25.04 0.81 38.19
C VAL A 610 -24.36 1.94 37.44
N ILE A 611 -23.17 1.69 36.87
CA ILE A 611 -22.55 2.56 35.88
C ILE A 611 -22.60 1.84 34.53
N VAL A 612 -23.06 2.51 33.49
CA VAL A 612 -23.17 1.95 32.15
C VAL A 612 -22.22 2.67 31.21
N CYS A 613 -21.16 1.98 30.81
CA CYS A 613 -20.20 2.40 29.80
C CYS A 613 -20.60 1.82 28.44
N ASN A 614 -21.62 2.41 27.83
CA ASN A 614 -22.12 2.00 26.51
C ASN A 614 -22.02 3.13 25.51
N TYR A 615 -21.98 2.78 24.23
CA TYR A 615 -21.81 3.76 23.18
C TYR A 615 -22.95 4.78 23.11
N ASP A 616 -24.19 4.31 23.29
CA ASP A 616 -25.40 5.10 23.38
C ASP A 616 -26.46 4.36 24.23
N THR A 617 -27.63 4.95 24.38
CA THR A 617 -28.78 4.37 25.09
C THR A 617 -29.72 3.56 24.18
N LYS A 618 -29.35 3.34 22.91
CA LYS A 618 -30.23 2.65 21.96
C LYS A 618 -30.38 1.18 22.35
N PRO A 619 -31.45 0.52 21.88
CA PRO A 619 -31.60 -0.92 22.02
C PRO A 619 -30.38 -1.70 21.54
N GLY A 620 -30.09 -2.83 22.18
CA GLY A 620 -29.07 -3.75 21.70
C GLY A 620 -29.48 -4.46 20.41
N TYR A 621 -28.78 -5.54 20.09
CA TYR A 621 -29.03 -6.38 18.92
C TYR A 621 -30.47 -6.89 18.83
N ALA A 622 -31.12 -7.12 19.97
CA ALA A 622 -32.49 -7.61 20.00
C ALA A 622 -33.56 -6.53 19.75
N GLY A 623 -33.17 -5.25 19.62
CA GLY A 623 -34.10 -4.16 19.29
C GLY A 623 -35.08 -3.80 20.41
N VAL A 624 -34.82 -4.24 21.64
CA VAL A 624 -35.64 -3.95 22.83
C VAL A 624 -34.95 -2.87 23.67
N GLU A 625 -35.68 -1.79 24.00
CA GLU A 625 -35.17 -0.75 24.90
C GLU A 625 -34.78 -1.37 26.25
N ASN A 626 -33.72 -0.84 26.88
CA ASN A 626 -33.26 -1.34 28.16
C ASN A 626 -33.78 -0.45 29.30
N PRO A 627 -34.78 -0.90 30.10
CA PRO A 627 -35.33 -0.10 31.19
C PRO A 627 -34.28 0.30 32.23
N LEU A 628 -33.17 -0.43 32.32
CA LEU A 628 -32.05 -0.12 33.23
C LEU A 628 -31.48 1.28 33.00
N TYR A 629 -31.46 1.77 31.76
CA TYR A 629 -30.88 3.09 31.45
C TYR A 629 -31.73 4.26 31.93
N SER A 630 -33.01 4.01 32.25
CA SER A 630 -33.92 5.01 32.80
C SER A 630 -34.08 4.89 34.32
N SER A 631 -33.29 4.03 34.97
CA SER A 631 -33.34 3.80 36.41
C SER A 631 -32.56 4.87 37.18
N ASP A 632 -33.13 5.36 38.30
CA ASP A 632 -32.47 6.36 39.18
C ASP A 632 -31.14 5.89 39.79
N LYS A 633 -30.88 4.58 39.72
CA LYS A 633 -29.66 3.90 40.19
C LYS A 633 -28.58 3.78 39.11
N ALA A 634 -28.90 4.09 37.85
CA ALA A 634 -27.98 3.95 36.73
C ALA A 634 -27.35 5.30 36.33
N GLU A 635 -26.03 5.34 36.28
CA GLU A 635 -25.25 6.46 35.77
C GLU A 635 -24.68 6.08 34.39
N LEU A 636 -24.90 6.91 33.38
CA LEU A 636 -24.57 6.60 32.00
C LEU A 636 -23.30 7.34 31.56
N LEU A 637 -22.28 6.58 31.17
CA LEU A 637 -21.09 7.08 30.49
C LEU A 637 -21.17 6.68 29.02
N LEU A 638 -21.70 7.60 28.21
CA LEU A 638 -21.93 7.38 26.79
C LEU A 638 -20.69 7.69 25.95
N GLY A 639 -20.46 6.87 24.92
CA GLY A 639 -19.34 7.01 23.98
C GLY A 639 -18.49 5.74 23.91
N ASP A 640 -17.30 5.86 23.31
CA ASP A 640 -16.41 4.71 23.19
C ASP A 640 -16.10 4.09 24.58
N ALA A 641 -16.19 2.76 24.68
CA ALA A 641 -16.03 2.07 25.94
C ALA A 641 -14.62 2.26 26.52
N LYS A 642 -13.59 2.34 25.66
CA LYS A 642 -12.19 2.58 26.08
C LYS A 642 -12.03 3.97 26.66
N GLU A 643 -12.62 4.99 26.05
CA GLU A 643 -12.61 6.36 26.57
C GLU A 643 -13.37 6.47 27.89
N SER A 644 -14.54 5.83 28.00
CA SER A 644 -15.36 5.83 29.21
C SER A 644 -14.64 5.16 30.39
N LEU A 645 -13.95 4.04 30.12
CA LEU A 645 -13.13 3.36 31.12
C LEU A 645 -11.91 4.20 31.52
N ASN A 646 -11.23 4.86 30.58
CA ASN A 646 -10.12 5.76 30.90
C ASN A 646 -10.59 6.91 31.82
N LYS A 647 -11.77 7.48 31.58
CA LYS A 647 -12.36 8.50 32.48
C LYS A 647 -12.61 7.96 33.89
N LEU A 648 -13.14 6.74 34.02
CA LEU A 648 -13.33 6.08 35.32
C LEU A 648 -12.00 5.80 36.04
N ILE A 649 -11.00 5.36 35.28
CA ILE A 649 -9.63 5.07 35.75
C ILE A 649 -8.94 6.34 36.25
N ASP A 650 -9.14 7.47 35.58
CA ASP A 650 -8.60 8.78 35.95
C ASP A 650 -9.37 9.41 37.13
N ALA A 651 -10.69 9.20 37.18
CA ALA A 651 -11.56 9.68 38.26
C ALA A 651 -11.17 9.08 39.62
N ILE A 652 -10.74 7.82 39.65
CA ILE A 652 -10.23 7.16 40.87
C ILE A 652 -8.87 7.77 41.34
N GLN A 653 -8.08 8.39 40.45
CA GLN A 653 -6.76 8.95 40.83
C GLN A 653 -6.83 10.22 41.69
N LYS A 654 -8.02 10.81 41.90
CA LYS A 654 -8.20 11.98 42.76
C LYS A 654 -9.19 11.66 43.87
N PRO A 655 -8.71 11.25 45.06
CA PRO A 655 -8.71 12.23 46.16
C PRO A 655 -7.60 12.05 47.21
N GLY A 656 -6.88 13.14 47.53
CA GLY A 656 -6.49 13.45 48.93
C GLY A 656 -5.09 13.10 49.45
N SER A 657 -4.06 13.87 49.08
CA SER A 657 -2.98 14.39 49.96
C SER A 657 -1.94 15.07 49.06
N GLY A 658 -1.74 16.39 49.08
CA GLY A 658 -0.83 17.06 50.00
C GLY A 658 0.23 17.78 49.15
N LYS A 659 0.52 19.05 49.44
CA LYS A 659 1.64 19.75 48.80
C LYS A 659 2.94 18.99 49.08
N GLN A 660 3.69 18.66 48.03
CA GLN A 660 5.16 18.52 47.90
C GLN A 660 5.39 17.82 46.54
N GLU A 661 6.30 18.18 45.65
CA GLU A 661 7.39 19.14 45.63
C GLU A 661 7.79 19.28 44.14
N SER A 662 8.18 20.48 43.74
CA SER A 662 9.08 20.69 42.62
C SER A 662 10.42 19.99 42.91
N ASP A 663 11.08 19.51 41.86
CA ASP A 663 12.50 19.12 41.81
C ASP A 663 12.95 17.90 42.62
N GLN A 664 13.27 16.82 41.89
CA GLN A 664 14.53 16.05 41.94
C GLN A 664 14.30 14.65 41.34
N LYS A 665 14.72 14.42 40.08
CA LYS A 665 15.11 13.09 39.54
C LYS A 665 15.70 13.13 38.12
N GLY A 666 16.33 14.23 37.73
CA GLY A 666 17.15 14.30 36.50
C GLY A 666 18.54 13.67 36.68
N ASP A 667 19.09 13.68 37.90
CA ASP A 667 20.50 13.30 38.13
C ASP A 667 20.76 11.79 38.28
N ASP A 668 19.73 10.95 38.39
CA ASP A 668 19.86 9.52 38.76
C ASP A 668 19.72 8.56 37.54
N LEU A 669 19.03 8.96 36.47
CA LEU A 669 18.91 8.15 35.24
C LEU A 669 20.22 8.17 34.43
N ASP A 670 20.80 9.35 34.29
CA ASP A 670 22.11 9.58 33.66
C ASP A 670 23.22 8.79 34.39
N PHE A 671 23.15 8.71 35.73
CA PHE A 671 24.11 7.96 36.54
C PHE A 671 24.03 6.44 36.29
N VAL A 672 22.82 5.86 36.25
CA VAL A 672 22.64 4.42 36.00
C VAL A 672 23.08 4.02 34.58
N LEU A 673 22.77 4.86 33.58
CA LEU A 673 23.16 4.61 32.19
C LEU A 673 24.65 4.82 31.92
N SER A 674 25.34 5.68 32.68
CA SER A 674 26.77 5.94 32.52
C SER A 674 27.68 5.02 33.34
N THR A 675 27.15 4.30 34.34
CA THR A 675 27.95 3.44 35.24
C THR A 675 27.76 1.94 35.01
N ALA A 676 26.75 1.52 34.24
CA ALA A 676 26.49 0.10 33.95
C ALA A 676 27.55 -0.49 33.02
N LYS A 677 28.20 -1.59 33.41
CA LYS A 677 29.23 -2.28 32.61
C LYS A 677 28.73 -3.53 31.92
N SER A 678 27.66 -4.16 32.42
CA SER A 678 26.97 -5.27 31.76
C SER A 678 25.49 -4.94 31.61
N VAL A 679 25.02 -4.85 30.37
CA VAL A 679 23.64 -4.48 30.03
C VAL A 679 22.98 -5.61 29.22
N ILE A 680 21.76 -5.97 29.58
CA ILE A 680 20.93 -6.89 28.77
C ILE A 680 19.71 -6.14 28.24
N LEU A 681 19.52 -6.12 26.93
CA LEU A 681 18.34 -5.57 26.26
C LEU A 681 17.32 -6.67 26.00
N VAL A 682 16.08 -6.44 26.41
CA VAL A 682 14.99 -7.42 26.29
C VAL A 682 13.91 -6.86 25.36
N PRO A 683 13.95 -7.17 24.06
CA PRO A 683 12.93 -6.73 23.12
C PRO A 683 11.61 -7.47 23.36
N GLY A 684 10.51 -6.76 23.22
CA GLY A 684 9.16 -7.31 23.30
C GLY A 684 8.22 -6.71 22.26
N TYR A 685 6.98 -7.17 22.28
CA TYR A 685 5.99 -6.81 21.27
C TYR A 685 5.69 -5.30 21.20
N GLY A 686 5.83 -4.55 22.30
CA GLY A 686 5.72 -3.10 22.30
C GLY A 686 6.79 -2.39 21.44
N MET A 687 8.00 -2.96 21.31
CA MET A 687 9.01 -2.47 20.36
C MET A 687 8.53 -2.60 18.91
N ALA A 688 7.90 -3.73 18.58
CA ALA A 688 7.39 -4.01 17.24
C ALA A 688 6.21 -3.09 16.86
N LEU A 689 5.31 -2.82 17.81
CA LEU A 689 4.21 -1.87 17.64
C LEU A 689 4.69 -0.46 17.33
N ALA A 690 5.75 -0.02 18.01
CA ALA A 690 6.32 1.31 17.84
C ALA A 690 7.29 1.43 16.64
N GLN A 691 7.60 0.33 15.95
CA GLN A 691 8.65 0.23 14.92
C GLN A 691 9.99 0.83 15.42
N ALA A 692 10.41 0.41 16.62
CA ALA A 692 11.52 1.02 17.34
C ALA A 692 12.84 0.22 17.28
N GLN A 693 12.92 -0.81 16.44
CA GLN A 693 14.06 -1.73 16.35
C GLN A 693 15.40 -1.00 16.07
N HIS A 694 15.40 0.05 15.25
CA HIS A 694 16.60 0.85 14.98
C HIS A 694 17.03 1.69 16.19
N GLN A 695 16.09 2.22 16.98
CA GLN A 695 16.40 2.93 18.23
C GLN A 695 17.00 1.99 19.27
N VAL A 696 16.55 0.72 19.30
CA VAL A 696 17.13 -0.30 20.18
C VAL A 696 18.59 -0.57 19.82
N LYS A 697 18.90 -0.73 18.52
CA LYS A 697 20.29 -0.87 18.07
C LYS A 697 21.12 0.37 18.39
N GLN A 698 20.62 1.56 18.10
CA GLN A 698 21.30 2.82 18.43
C GLN A 698 21.61 2.95 19.93
N LEU A 699 20.70 2.49 20.80
CA LEU A 699 20.90 2.50 22.24
C LEU A 699 21.98 1.48 22.65
N ALA A 700 21.95 0.28 22.08
CA ALA A 700 22.98 -0.74 22.29
C ALA A 700 24.37 -0.20 21.92
N ASP A 701 24.52 0.33 20.69
CA ASP A 701 25.79 0.85 20.19
C ASP A 701 26.31 2.01 21.07
N LYS A 702 25.41 2.85 21.58
CA LYS A 702 25.78 3.98 22.43
C LYS A 702 26.23 3.54 23.83
N LEU A 703 25.62 2.49 24.38
CA LEU A 703 26.03 1.90 25.65
C LEU A 703 27.36 1.15 25.51
N GLU A 704 27.57 0.44 24.40
CA GLU A 704 28.84 -0.22 24.06
C GLU A 704 29.99 0.78 23.90
N ARG A 705 29.74 1.91 23.21
CA ARG A 705 30.70 3.02 23.11
C ARG A 705 31.07 3.64 24.46
N ASN A 706 30.19 3.56 25.45
CA ASN A 706 30.46 3.99 26.83
C ASN A 706 31.12 2.90 27.69
N GLY A 707 31.52 1.77 27.09
CA GLY A 707 32.27 0.69 27.75
C GLY A 707 31.40 -0.39 28.41
N ALA A 708 30.10 -0.43 28.11
CA ALA A 708 29.20 -1.48 28.60
C ALA A 708 29.17 -2.69 27.64
N LYS A 709 29.23 -3.92 28.16
CA LYS A 709 28.95 -5.13 27.38
C LYS A 709 27.45 -5.28 27.22
N VAL A 710 26.91 -5.15 26.01
CA VAL A 710 25.48 -5.26 25.71
C VAL A 710 25.16 -6.65 25.13
N ARG A 711 24.06 -7.27 25.57
CA ARG A 711 23.55 -8.54 25.02
C ARG A 711 22.04 -8.46 24.84
N PHE A 712 21.48 -9.17 23.87
CA PHE A 712 20.03 -9.19 23.64
C PHE A 712 19.44 -10.50 24.12
N ALA A 713 18.51 -10.43 25.07
CA ALA A 713 17.79 -11.59 25.57
C ALA A 713 16.44 -11.69 24.88
N VAL A 714 16.30 -12.65 23.96
CA VAL A 714 15.08 -12.81 23.16
C VAL A 714 14.28 -14.00 23.63
N HIS A 715 13.04 -13.75 24.02
CA HIS A 715 12.12 -14.82 24.38
C HIS A 715 11.49 -15.42 23.11
N PRO A 716 11.43 -16.77 22.94
CA PRO A 716 10.95 -17.41 21.71
C PRO A 716 9.53 -17.01 21.29
N VAL A 717 8.66 -16.73 22.28
CA VAL A 717 7.27 -16.28 22.07
C VAL A 717 7.07 -14.77 22.21
N ALA A 718 8.14 -13.97 22.25
CA ALA A 718 7.99 -12.52 22.20
C ALA A 718 7.50 -12.07 20.80
N GLY A 719 6.27 -11.56 20.72
CA GLY A 719 5.66 -11.06 19.49
C GLY A 719 4.45 -11.87 19.00
N ARG A 720 4.01 -11.63 17.75
CA ARG A 720 2.83 -12.30 17.15
C ARG A 720 3.15 -13.68 16.54
N MET A 721 4.42 -14.01 16.38
CA MET A 721 4.90 -15.28 15.85
C MET A 721 6.24 -15.64 16.49
N PRO A 722 6.57 -16.93 16.61
CA PRO A 722 7.90 -17.33 17.11
C PRO A 722 9.03 -16.73 16.28
N GLY A 723 10.08 -16.24 16.95
CA GLY A 723 11.23 -15.60 16.31
C GLY A 723 10.97 -14.18 15.77
N HIS A 724 9.80 -13.59 16.05
CA HIS A 724 9.44 -12.25 15.55
C HIS A 724 10.43 -11.17 15.98
N MET A 725 10.90 -11.19 17.24
CA MET A 725 11.91 -10.22 17.70
C MET A 725 13.26 -10.45 17.03
N ASN A 726 13.64 -11.71 16.76
CA ASN A 726 14.88 -12.01 16.06
C ASN A 726 14.88 -11.42 14.65
N VAL A 727 13.76 -11.51 13.94
CA VAL A 727 13.61 -10.92 12.60
C VAL A 727 13.71 -9.39 12.65
N LEU A 728 13.05 -8.73 13.62
CA LEU A 728 13.07 -7.27 13.73
C LEU A 728 14.43 -6.73 14.19
N LEU A 729 15.10 -7.40 15.12
CA LEU A 729 16.45 -7.02 15.53
C LEU A 729 17.47 -7.32 14.43
N ALA A 730 17.30 -8.40 13.67
CA ALA A 730 18.10 -8.68 12.48
C ALA A 730 17.81 -7.73 11.29
N GLU A 731 16.65 -7.09 11.26
CA GLU A 731 16.35 -5.97 10.34
C GLU A 731 17.05 -4.68 10.79
N ALA A 732 17.33 -4.54 12.08
CA ALA A 732 18.09 -3.44 12.67
C ALA A 732 19.57 -3.77 12.91
N ASP A 733 20.12 -4.75 12.18
CA ASP A 733 21.55 -5.13 12.21
C ASP A 733 22.09 -5.59 13.57
N VAL A 734 21.25 -6.24 14.38
CA VAL A 734 21.73 -7.01 15.55
C VAL A 734 22.12 -8.42 15.10
N PRO A 735 23.38 -8.85 15.31
CA PRO A 735 23.84 -10.20 14.97
C PRO A 735 23.09 -11.29 15.73
N TYR A 736 22.80 -12.44 15.09
CA TYR A 736 22.06 -13.55 15.73
C TYR A 736 22.82 -14.18 16.91
N ASP A 737 24.14 -14.11 16.92
CA ASP A 737 25.04 -14.50 18.01
C ASP A 737 24.95 -13.57 19.22
N GLU A 738 24.40 -12.37 19.05
CA GLU A 738 24.05 -11.47 20.15
C GLU A 738 22.61 -11.64 20.64
N LEU A 739 21.79 -12.41 19.90
CA LEU A 739 20.41 -12.76 20.25
C LEU A 739 20.40 -14.08 21.02
N TYR A 740 20.53 -13.99 22.34
CA TYR A 740 20.52 -15.15 23.19
C TYR A 740 19.09 -15.57 23.51
N GLU A 741 18.79 -16.84 23.29
CA GLU A 741 17.56 -17.44 23.77
C GLU A 741 17.63 -17.64 25.28
N MET A 742 16.47 -17.82 25.90
CA MET A 742 16.32 -17.90 27.35
C MET A 742 17.24 -18.94 28.01
N GLU A 743 17.40 -20.13 27.42
CA GLU A 743 18.26 -21.19 27.96
C GLU A 743 19.75 -20.78 28.00
N GLN A 744 20.15 -19.81 27.18
CA GLN A 744 21.53 -19.37 27.05
C GLN A 744 21.87 -18.16 27.94
N ILE A 745 20.88 -17.32 28.28
CA ILE A 745 21.10 -16.02 28.95
C ILE A 745 20.48 -15.91 30.33
N ASN A 746 19.60 -16.83 30.74
CA ASN A 746 18.91 -16.68 32.02
C ASN A 746 19.83 -16.65 33.24
N ASP A 747 20.90 -17.46 33.23
CA ASP A 747 21.88 -17.48 34.33
C ASP A 747 22.69 -16.18 34.42
N ASP A 748 22.78 -15.42 33.33
CA ASP A 748 23.57 -14.19 33.24
C ASP A 748 22.88 -12.96 33.85
N PHE A 749 21.56 -13.01 34.07
CA PHE A 749 20.84 -11.88 34.68
C PHE A 749 21.35 -11.56 36.09
N LYS A 750 21.79 -12.56 36.87
CA LYS A 750 22.32 -12.37 38.24
C LYS A 750 23.56 -11.46 38.28
N GLU A 751 24.39 -11.53 37.25
CA GLU A 751 25.64 -10.76 37.14
C GLU A 751 25.46 -9.46 36.33
N THR A 752 24.26 -9.22 35.81
CA THR A 752 23.97 -8.06 34.93
C THR A 752 23.69 -6.80 35.74
N ASP A 753 24.38 -5.71 35.40
CA ASP A 753 24.25 -4.43 36.09
C ASP A 753 22.93 -3.75 35.76
N LEU A 754 22.49 -3.84 34.50
CA LEU A 754 21.28 -3.18 34.03
C LEU A 754 20.54 -4.04 32.99
N ALA A 755 19.27 -4.37 33.23
CA ALA A 755 18.38 -4.92 32.21
C ALA A 755 17.46 -3.82 31.66
N ILE A 756 17.37 -3.64 30.34
CA ILE A 756 16.46 -2.68 29.71
C ILE A 756 15.41 -3.46 28.92
N ILE A 757 14.17 -3.40 29.38
CA ILE A 757 13.02 -4.07 28.79
C ILE A 757 12.29 -3.12 27.85
N ILE A 758 11.99 -3.59 26.65
CA ILE A 758 11.48 -2.74 25.57
C ILE A 758 10.19 -3.35 25.04
N GLY A 759 9.07 -2.98 25.66
CA GLY A 759 7.76 -3.48 25.26
C GLY A 759 7.53 -4.96 25.58
N ALA A 760 8.16 -5.52 26.61
CA ALA A 760 8.02 -6.91 27.03
C ALA A 760 7.37 -7.01 28.42
N ASN A 761 6.43 -7.96 28.60
CA ASN A 761 5.72 -8.15 29.87
C ASN A 761 5.65 -9.62 30.32
N ASP A 762 4.83 -10.47 29.70
CA ASP A 762 4.65 -11.85 30.21
C ASP A 762 5.93 -12.67 30.16
N VAL A 763 6.71 -12.45 29.10
CA VAL A 763 7.99 -13.14 28.83
C VAL A 763 9.10 -12.81 29.83
N ILE A 764 8.89 -11.83 30.71
CA ILE A 764 9.83 -11.42 31.75
C ILE A 764 9.21 -11.53 33.16
N ASN A 765 8.00 -12.06 33.28
CA ASN A 765 7.22 -11.96 34.50
C ASN A 765 7.66 -13.03 35.52
N PRO A 766 8.25 -12.65 36.68
CA PRO A 766 8.72 -13.60 37.70
C PRO A 766 7.61 -14.48 38.29
N ALA A 767 6.35 -14.05 38.20
CA ALA A 767 5.21 -14.83 38.65
C ALA A 767 5.12 -16.20 37.95
N ALA A 768 5.72 -16.36 36.77
CA ALA A 768 5.84 -17.65 36.10
C ALA A 768 6.60 -18.71 36.90
N ARG A 769 7.51 -18.32 37.80
CA ARG A 769 8.28 -19.24 38.66
C ARG A 769 7.68 -19.40 40.05
N GLU A 770 7.02 -18.36 40.56
CA GLU A 770 6.68 -18.24 41.98
C GLU A 770 5.17 -18.38 42.27
N ALA A 771 4.31 -18.06 41.30
CA ALA A 771 2.87 -17.98 41.51
C ALA A 771 2.13 -19.23 41.00
N GLU A 772 2.10 -20.29 41.84
CA GLU A 772 1.37 -21.53 41.59
C GLU A 772 -0.10 -21.25 41.22
N GLY A 773 -0.54 -21.76 40.07
CA GLY A 773 -1.93 -21.62 39.58
C GLY A 773 -2.17 -20.46 38.61
N THR A 774 -1.17 -19.62 38.32
CA THR A 774 -1.28 -18.62 37.25
C THR A 774 -1.12 -19.24 35.85
N PRO A 775 -1.70 -18.65 34.77
CA PRO A 775 -1.57 -19.22 33.42
C PRO A 775 -0.14 -19.26 32.88
N ILE A 776 0.76 -18.44 33.45
CA ILE A 776 2.20 -18.46 33.16
C ILE A 776 2.99 -19.32 34.15
N TYR A 777 2.37 -19.94 35.15
CA TYR A 777 3.08 -20.79 36.11
C TYR A 777 3.69 -21.99 35.41
N GLY A 778 5.01 -22.14 35.49
CA GLY A 778 5.78 -23.14 34.75
C GLY A 778 6.09 -22.74 33.31
N MET A 779 5.66 -21.56 32.84
CA MET A 779 6.12 -20.98 31.59
C MET A 779 7.59 -20.57 31.77
N PRO A 780 8.50 -21.00 30.87
CA PRO A 780 9.84 -20.45 30.85
C PRO A 780 9.74 -18.93 30.62
N VAL A 781 10.44 -18.12 31.43
CA VAL A 781 10.51 -16.65 31.29
C VAL A 781 11.97 -16.18 31.41
N LEU A 782 12.25 -14.98 30.91
CA LEU A 782 13.54 -14.34 31.12
C LEU A 782 13.66 -13.86 32.58
N ASN A 783 14.73 -14.25 33.26
CA ASN A 783 14.97 -13.95 34.69
C ASN A 783 15.43 -12.50 34.95
N VAL A 784 14.79 -11.51 34.32
CA VAL A 784 15.21 -10.11 34.38
C VAL A 784 15.18 -9.51 35.79
N ASP A 785 14.38 -10.09 36.69
CA ASP A 785 14.26 -9.71 38.10
C ASP A 785 15.50 -10.00 38.93
N GLU A 786 16.37 -10.89 38.44
CA GLU A 786 17.64 -11.21 39.06
C GLU A 786 18.71 -10.12 38.79
N ALA A 787 18.49 -9.22 37.82
CA ALA A 787 19.40 -8.11 37.50
C ALA A 787 19.51 -7.07 38.65
N LYS A 788 20.66 -6.36 38.71
CA LYS A 788 20.92 -5.37 39.77
C LYS A 788 20.03 -4.14 39.66
N GLN A 789 19.79 -3.67 38.43
CA GLN A 789 18.86 -2.59 38.09
C GLN A 789 18.09 -2.96 36.83
N VAL A 790 16.87 -2.46 36.71
CA VAL A 790 15.98 -2.74 35.59
C VAL A 790 15.33 -1.44 35.11
N ILE A 791 15.36 -1.17 33.81
CA ILE A 791 14.61 -0.10 33.15
C ILE A 791 13.55 -0.74 32.27
N ILE A 792 12.31 -0.27 32.37
CA ILE A 792 11.16 -0.86 31.68
C ILE A 792 10.50 0.20 30.82
N CYS A 793 10.66 0.08 29.50
CA CYS A 793 10.06 0.91 28.46
C CYS A 793 8.78 0.26 27.96
N ASN A 794 7.71 0.34 28.77
CA ASN A 794 6.40 -0.21 28.44
C ASN A 794 5.35 0.90 28.38
N TYR A 795 4.30 0.68 27.59
CA TYR A 795 3.25 1.69 27.39
C TYR A 795 2.55 2.07 28.72
N ASP A 796 2.32 1.07 29.58
CA ASP A 796 1.71 1.21 30.89
C ASP A 796 2.21 0.09 31.84
N THR A 797 1.70 0.07 33.06
CA THR A 797 2.02 -0.96 34.08
C THR A 797 0.99 -2.09 34.11
N LYS A 798 0.17 -2.24 33.05
CA LYS A 798 -0.84 -3.31 33.03
C LYS A 798 -0.17 -4.68 32.96
N PRO A 799 -0.86 -5.74 33.39
CA PRO A 799 -0.54 -7.10 32.98
C PRO A 799 -0.41 -7.25 31.44
N GLY A 800 0.33 -8.25 30.99
CA GLY A 800 0.57 -8.50 29.57
C GLY A 800 -0.62 -9.16 28.87
N TYR A 801 -0.33 -10.21 28.10
CA TYR A 801 -1.29 -11.06 27.40
C TYR A 801 -1.74 -12.27 28.23
N ALA A 802 -1.01 -12.62 29.30
CA ALA A 802 -1.09 -13.94 29.90
C ALA A 802 -1.83 -14.08 31.24
N GLY A 803 -2.34 -13.03 31.84
CA GLY A 803 -3.09 -13.11 33.10
C GLY A 803 -2.66 -12.20 34.21
N VAL A 804 -1.41 -11.75 34.16
CA VAL A 804 -0.63 -11.79 35.39
C VAL A 804 0.09 -10.49 35.60
N ASP A 805 -0.29 -9.83 36.69
CA ASP A 805 0.47 -8.69 37.23
C ASP A 805 1.94 -9.06 37.29
N ASN A 806 2.81 -8.17 36.82
CA ASN A 806 4.23 -8.40 36.82
C ASN A 806 4.84 -7.86 38.12
N PRO A 807 5.27 -8.72 39.08
CA PRO A 807 5.83 -8.27 40.34
C PRO A 807 7.06 -7.38 40.16
N LEU A 808 7.77 -7.51 39.03
CA LEU A 808 8.91 -6.69 38.67
C LEU A 808 8.60 -5.19 38.66
N TYR A 809 7.38 -4.79 38.26
CA TYR A 809 7.01 -3.37 38.14
C TYR A 809 6.96 -2.64 39.50
N ASN A 810 6.82 -3.40 40.59
CA ASN A 810 6.82 -2.88 41.95
C ASN A 810 8.17 -3.09 42.66
N SER A 811 9.16 -3.67 41.96
CA SER A 811 10.50 -3.89 42.50
C SER A 811 11.20 -2.55 42.72
N ASN A 812 11.89 -2.42 43.86
CA ASN A 812 12.75 -1.26 44.15
C ASN A 812 13.95 -1.14 43.20
N LYS A 813 14.23 -2.19 42.41
CA LYS A 813 15.28 -2.21 41.38
C LYS A 813 14.77 -1.80 39.99
N ALA A 814 13.45 -1.69 39.80
CA ALA A 814 12.84 -1.38 38.50
C ALA A 814 12.48 0.10 38.37
N ARG A 815 12.80 0.68 37.21
CA ARG A 815 12.47 2.05 36.83
C ARG A 815 11.60 2.02 35.58
N MET A 816 10.43 2.66 35.64
CA MET A 816 9.46 2.66 34.54
C MET A 816 9.62 3.90 33.67
N LEU A 817 9.70 3.71 32.36
CA LEU A 817 9.52 4.73 31.34
C LEU A 817 8.23 4.42 30.57
N LEU A 818 7.16 5.13 30.95
CA LEU A 818 5.83 4.91 30.39
C LEU A 818 5.61 5.72 29.11
N GLY A 819 4.93 5.12 28.13
CA GLY A 819 4.60 5.73 26.85
C GLY A 819 5.00 4.85 25.67
N ASP A 820 4.91 5.39 24.45
CA ASP A 820 5.34 4.68 23.26
C ASP A 820 6.83 4.26 23.38
N ALA A 821 7.15 3.03 22.97
CA ALA A 821 8.48 2.47 23.15
C ALA A 821 9.56 3.30 22.42
N LYS A 822 9.21 3.91 21.28
CA LYS A 822 10.10 4.78 20.50
C LYS A 822 10.39 6.08 21.24
N GLU A 823 9.39 6.68 21.89
CA GLU A 823 9.58 7.88 22.72
C GLU A 823 10.45 7.59 23.95
N SER A 824 10.24 6.44 24.59
CA SER A 824 11.00 6.02 25.77
C SER A 824 12.46 5.73 25.43
N LEU A 825 12.70 5.10 24.27
CA LEU A 825 14.06 4.86 23.76
C LEU A 825 14.77 6.16 23.37
N ASN A 826 14.06 7.13 22.76
CA ASN A 826 14.64 8.45 22.46
C ASN A 826 15.06 9.19 23.74
N LYS A 827 14.28 9.11 24.82
CA LYS A 827 14.66 9.67 26.14
C LYS A 827 15.91 9.01 26.71
N LEU A 828 16.04 7.68 26.57
CA LEU A 828 17.25 6.96 26.98
C LEU A 828 18.45 7.37 26.11
N LEU A 829 18.27 7.48 24.80
CA LEU A 829 19.30 7.95 23.88
C LEU A 829 19.77 9.37 24.21
N GLU A 830 18.88 10.27 24.62
CA GLU A 830 19.24 11.62 25.07
C GLU A 830 19.98 11.62 26.43
N ALA A 831 19.59 10.74 27.35
CA ALA A 831 20.17 10.64 28.70
C ALA A 831 21.60 10.03 28.71
N VAL A 832 21.96 9.21 27.72
CA VAL A 832 23.33 8.70 27.58
C VAL A 832 24.27 9.85 27.15
N LYS A 833 24.90 10.53 28.10
CA LYS A 833 25.87 11.62 27.87
C LYS A 833 27.21 11.10 27.33
N LYS A 834 27.92 11.96 26.56
CA LYS A 834 29.29 11.73 26.10
C LYS A 834 30.27 11.71 27.30
N PRO A 835 31.19 10.75 27.39
CA PRO A 835 32.24 10.78 28.40
C PRO A 835 33.33 11.78 27.99
N GLU A 836 33.46 12.88 28.72
CA GLU A 836 34.71 13.65 28.83
C GLU A 836 35.20 13.60 30.29
N GLU A 837 36.42 13.10 30.45
CA GLU A 837 37.36 13.24 31.59
C GLU A 837 36.96 12.72 32.99
N LEU A 838 37.44 11.49 33.32
CA LEU A 838 37.95 10.94 34.60
C LEU A 838 37.98 9.42 34.42
N SER A 839 39.08 8.67 34.35
CA SER A 839 40.46 8.83 34.77
C SER A 839 41.34 7.96 33.87
N ALA A 840 42.48 8.50 33.46
CA ALA A 840 43.49 7.83 32.65
C ALA A 840 43.91 6.45 33.19
N SER A 841 43.69 5.42 32.39
CA SER A 841 44.70 4.39 32.14
C SER A 841 44.89 4.36 30.63
N GLU A 842 46.08 4.82 30.23
CA GLU A 842 46.65 5.00 28.89
C GLU A 842 45.91 4.32 27.73
N PRO A 843 45.50 5.06 26.68
CA PRO A 843 45.41 4.45 25.37
C PRO A 843 46.84 4.16 24.92
N CYS A 844 47.11 2.90 24.55
CA CYS A 844 48.27 2.61 23.72
C CYS A 844 48.17 3.51 22.48
N GLN A 845 49.07 4.50 22.41
CA GLN A 845 49.46 5.09 21.14
C GLN A 845 50.14 3.98 20.32
N GLU A 846 49.71 3.81 19.06
CA GLU A 846 50.45 3.28 17.91
C GLU A 846 49.38 3.02 16.81
N GLU A 847 49.41 3.48 15.55
CA GLU A 847 50.25 4.38 14.76
C GLU A 847 49.34 5.00 13.66
N GLY A 848 49.08 6.31 13.71
CA GLY A 848 48.32 7.03 12.68
C GLY A 848 49.06 7.23 11.34
N ASN A 849 50.08 6.40 11.05
CA ASN A 849 50.91 6.50 9.85
C ASN A 849 50.72 5.32 8.86
N ASP A 850 50.16 4.18 9.27
CA ASP A 850 50.24 2.94 8.49
C ASP A 850 49.11 2.79 7.44
N LEU A 851 47.85 3.07 7.80
CA LEU A 851 46.69 2.89 6.90
C LEU A 851 46.79 3.69 5.58
N SER A 852 47.19 4.97 5.66
CA SER A 852 47.35 5.81 4.46
C SER A 852 48.52 5.36 3.60
N GLN A 853 49.56 4.75 4.20
CA GLN A 853 50.71 4.26 3.45
C GLN A 853 50.36 2.98 2.70
N VAL A 854 49.80 1.98 3.39
CA VAL A 854 49.42 0.67 2.83
C VAL A 854 48.42 0.84 1.68
N VAL A 855 47.42 1.69 1.85
CA VAL A 855 46.36 1.95 0.86
C VAL A 855 46.88 2.69 -0.38
N ASN A 856 47.86 3.59 -0.24
CA ASN A 856 48.39 4.34 -1.39
C ASN A 856 49.56 3.63 -2.12
N GLU A 857 50.19 2.61 -1.51
CA GLU A 857 51.32 1.87 -2.10
C GLU A 857 50.92 0.54 -2.78
N ALA A 858 49.73 0.01 -2.48
CA ALA A 858 49.24 -1.26 -3.02
C ALA A 858 48.96 -1.22 -4.53
N LYS A 859 49.45 -2.21 -5.28
CA LYS A 859 49.26 -2.31 -6.74
C LYS A 859 48.39 -3.47 -7.17
N GLN A 860 48.35 -4.56 -6.40
CA GLN A 860 47.41 -5.67 -6.58
C GLN A 860 46.47 -5.73 -5.38
N ILE A 861 45.18 -5.49 -5.63
CA ILE A 861 44.17 -5.36 -4.58
C ILE A 861 43.03 -6.35 -4.82
N ILE A 862 42.64 -7.09 -3.79
CA ILE A 862 41.46 -7.95 -3.83
C ILE A 862 40.43 -7.44 -2.83
N LEU A 863 39.21 -7.19 -3.31
CA LEU A 863 38.06 -6.83 -2.49
C LEU A 863 37.22 -8.08 -2.23
N ILE A 864 36.94 -8.37 -0.96
CA ILE A 864 36.10 -9.48 -0.55
C ILE A 864 34.77 -8.93 -0.01
N PRO A 865 33.71 -8.90 -0.82
CA PRO A 865 32.38 -8.54 -0.34
C PRO A 865 31.82 -9.63 0.56
N GLY A 866 31.29 -9.23 1.70
CA GLY A 866 30.63 -10.10 2.67
C GLY A 866 29.26 -9.59 3.07
N TYR A 867 28.62 -10.32 3.98
CA TYR A 867 27.27 -10.01 4.41
C TYR A 867 27.14 -8.63 5.09
N GLY A 868 28.16 -8.17 5.82
CA GLY A 868 28.18 -6.82 6.39
C GLY A 868 28.17 -5.69 5.35
N MET A 869 28.71 -5.92 4.14
CA MET A 869 28.54 -4.98 3.02
C MET A 869 27.07 -4.86 2.60
N ALA A 870 26.34 -5.98 2.57
CA ALA A 870 24.92 -6.01 2.20
C ALA A 870 24.04 -5.33 3.26
N LEU A 871 24.35 -5.52 4.55
CA LEU A 871 23.66 -4.86 5.67
C LEU A 871 23.80 -3.34 5.58
N ALA A 872 25.03 -2.86 5.42
CA ALA A 872 25.32 -1.43 5.32
C ALA A 872 24.86 -0.79 3.99
N GLN A 873 24.31 -1.59 3.06
CA GLN A 873 24.03 -1.21 1.67
C GLN A 873 25.24 -0.50 1.02
N ALA A 874 26.43 -1.05 1.25
CA ALA A 874 27.70 -0.43 0.90
C ALA A 874 28.18 -0.77 -0.52
N GLN A 875 27.43 -1.55 -1.30
CA GLN A 875 27.86 -2.06 -2.62
C GLN A 875 28.30 -0.94 -3.59
N HIS A 876 27.65 0.23 -3.55
CA HIS A 876 28.05 1.37 -4.36
C HIS A 876 29.36 2.00 -3.86
N GLN A 877 29.59 2.05 -2.56
CA GLN A 877 30.82 2.56 -1.95
C GLN A 877 31.99 1.61 -2.20
N VAL A 878 31.75 0.30 -2.19
CA VAL A 878 32.76 -0.71 -2.54
C VAL A 878 33.18 -0.59 -3.99
N LYS A 879 32.24 -0.34 -4.91
CA LYS A 879 32.59 -0.01 -6.28
C LYS A 879 33.38 1.30 -6.38
N GLN A 880 32.93 2.36 -5.70
CA GLN A 880 33.68 3.63 -5.67
C GLN A 880 35.11 3.44 -5.14
N LEU A 881 35.30 2.54 -4.18
CA LEU A 881 36.60 2.16 -3.66
C LEU A 881 37.45 1.47 -4.73
N ALA A 882 36.88 0.50 -5.45
CA ALA A 882 37.54 -0.17 -6.57
C ALA A 882 37.96 0.85 -7.66
N ASP A 883 37.02 1.67 -8.13
CA ASP A 883 37.25 2.69 -9.15
C ASP A 883 38.39 3.64 -8.74
N LYS A 884 38.45 4.04 -7.47
CA LYS A 884 39.47 4.96 -6.97
C LYS A 884 40.86 4.31 -6.88
N PHE A 885 40.92 3.02 -6.55
CA PHE A 885 42.17 2.26 -6.62
C PHE A 885 42.66 2.08 -8.06
N GLU A 886 41.76 1.79 -8.99
CA GLU A 886 42.09 1.67 -10.42
C GLU A 886 42.54 2.99 -11.04
N GLN A 887 41.89 4.10 -10.68
CA GLN A 887 42.32 5.45 -11.06
C GLN A 887 43.73 5.78 -10.58
N ASN A 888 44.15 5.23 -9.43
CA ASN A 888 45.50 5.35 -8.91
C ASN A 888 46.49 4.31 -9.48
N GLY A 889 46.06 3.51 -10.46
CA GLY A 889 46.91 2.57 -11.19
C GLY A 889 47.09 1.21 -10.49
N ALA A 890 46.28 0.89 -9.49
CA ALA A 890 46.21 -0.45 -8.92
C ALA A 890 45.30 -1.35 -9.77
N LYS A 891 45.56 -2.66 -9.79
CA LYS A 891 44.65 -3.65 -10.37
C LYS A 891 43.77 -4.19 -9.27
N VAL A 892 42.45 -4.03 -9.42
CA VAL A 892 41.46 -4.47 -8.45
C VAL A 892 40.74 -5.71 -8.96
N ARG A 893 40.44 -6.66 -8.07
CA ARG A 893 39.60 -7.84 -8.37
C ARG A 893 38.64 -8.09 -7.23
N PHE A 894 37.45 -8.59 -7.54
CA PHE A 894 36.49 -8.99 -6.52
C PHE A 894 36.55 -10.50 -6.32
N ALA A 895 36.84 -10.93 -5.09
CA ALA A 895 36.82 -12.34 -4.71
C ALA A 895 35.52 -12.65 -3.97
N VAL A 896 34.61 -13.35 -4.63
CA VAL A 896 33.28 -13.64 -4.10
C VAL A 896 33.19 -15.08 -3.63
N HIS A 897 32.89 -15.27 -2.35
CA HIS A 897 32.61 -16.60 -1.83
C HIS A 897 31.16 -17.02 -2.16
N PRO A 898 30.89 -18.24 -2.65
CA PRO A 898 29.54 -18.65 -3.09
C PRO A 898 28.46 -18.55 -2.01
N VAL A 899 28.84 -18.71 -0.74
CA VAL A 899 27.95 -18.61 0.42
C VAL A 899 28.11 -17.29 1.21
N ALA A 900 28.77 -16.27 0.63
CA ALA A 900 28.77 -14.94 1.23
C ALA A 900 27.37 -14.31 1.13
N GLY A 901 26.69 -14.15 2.28
CA GLY A 901 25.36 -13.55 2.39
C GLY A 901 24.22 -14.53 2.69
N ARG A 902 22.97 -14.07 2.63
CA ARG A 902 21.76 -14.86 2.99
C ARG A 902 21.39 -15.95 1.97
N MET A 903 21.91 -15.88 0.75
CA MET A 903 21.64 -16.85 -0.31
C MET A 903 22.86 -17.01 -1.24
N PRO A 904 23.03 -18.16 -1.92
CA PRO A 904 24.12 -18.33 -2.86
C PRO A 904 24.08 -17.29 -3.99
N GLY A 905 25.23 -16.69 -4.30
CA GLY A 905 25.36 -15.63 -5.32
C GLY A 905 24.82 -14.25 -4.90
N HIS A 906 24.47 -14.06 -3.62
CA HIS A 906 23.93 -12.79 -3.13
C HIS A 906 24.87 -11.60 -3.38
N MET A 907 26.18 -11.76 -3.17
CA MET A 907 27.15 -10.69 -3.44
C MET A 907 27.26 -10.36 -4.93
N ASN A 908 27.12 -11.34 -5.82
CA ASN A 908 27.16 -11.11 -7.26
C ASN A 908 26.01 -10.20 -7.70
N VAL A 909 24.81 -10.42 -7.14
CA VAL A 909 23.63 -9.59 -7.45
C VAL A 909 23.83 -8.15 -6.95
N LEU A 910 24.34 -7.97 -5.73
CA LEU A 910 24.55 -6.63 -5.15
C LEU A 910 25.66 -5.85 -5.85
N LEU A 911 26.76 -6.52 -6.20
CA LEU A 911 27.82 -5.86 -6.97
C LEU A 911 27.38 -5.59 -8.42
N ALA A 912 26.55 -6.45 -9.02
CA ALA A 912 25.94 -6.16 -10.32
C ALA A 912 24.94 -4.99 -10.26
N GLU A 913 24.20 -4.83 -9.15
CA GLU A 913 23.34 -3.65 -8.90
C GLU A 913 24.16 -2.36 -8.78
N ALA A 914 25.41 -2.45 -8.31
CA ALA A 914 26.35 -1.34 -8.34
C ALA A 914 27.03 -1.14 -9.72
N ASP A 915 26.69 -1.92 -10.74
CA ASP A 915 27.36 -2.01 -12.05
C ASP A 915 28.83 -2.44 -11.98
N VAL A 916 29.19 -3.40 -11.11
CA VAL A 916 30.43 -4.17 -11.23
C VAL A 916 30.18 -5.28 -12.25
N PRO A 917 30.95 -5.35 -13.35
CA PRO A 917 30.69 -6.34 -14.39
C PRO A 917 31.10 -7.75 -13.93
N TYR A 918 30.35 -8.77 -14.39
CA TYR A 918 30.46 -10.14 -13.89
C TYR A 918 31.82 -10.80 -14.17
N ASP A 919 32.56 -10.35 -15.17
CA ASP A 919 33.91 -10.79 -15.51
C ASP A 919 34.99 -10.30 -14.53
N GLU A 920 34.63 -9.36 -13.65
CA GLU A 920 35.48 -8.88 -12.55
C GLU A 920 35.16 -9.57 -11.21
N LEU A 921 34.11 -10.40 -11.17
CA LEU A 921 33.69 -11.18 -10.02
C LEU A 921 34.26 -12.60 -10.11
N TYR A 922 35.32 -12.88 -9.37
CA TYR A 922 35.98 -14.18 -9.37
C TYR A 922 35.48 -15.03 -8.21
N GLU A 923 35.08 -16.26 -8.51
CA GLU A 923 34.74 -17.24 -7.47
C GLU A 923 36.00 -17.78 -6.80
N MET A 924 35.85 -18.30 -5.58
CA MET A 924 36.96 -18.80 -4.75
C MET A 924 37.91 -19.76 -5.51
N GLU A 925 37.40 -20.69 -6.33
CA GLU A 925 38.25 -21.62 -7.11
C GLU A 925 39.14 -20.93 -8.15
N GLN A 926 38.76 -19.73 -8.60
CA GLN A 926 39.44 -18.97 -9.64
C GLN A 926 40.49 -18.00 -9.09
N ILE A 927 40.34 -17.56 -7.84
CA ILE A 927 41.13 -16.48 -7.25
C ILE A 927 41.94 -16.89 -6.00
N ASN A 928 41.72 -18.09 -5.44
CA ASN A 928 42.38 -18.49 -4.20
C ASN A 928 43.91 -18.60 -4.28
N ASP A 929 44.45 -18.88 -5.47
CA ASP A 929 45.90 -18.93 -5.69
C ASP A 929 46.53 -17.52 -5.79
N ASP A 930 45.74 -16.50 -6.14
CA ASP A 930 46.20 -15.12 -6.37
C ASP A 930 46.44 -14.35 -5.06
N PHE A 931 45.89 -14.80 -3.93
CA PHE A 931 46.05 -14.12 -2.64
C PHE A 931 47.51 -14.02 -2.18
N LYS A 932 48.37 -14.98 -2.52
CA LYS A 932 49.81 -14.98 -2.15
C LYS A 932 50.59 -13.83 -2.79
N ASP A 933 50.17 -13.41 -3.98
CA ASP A 933 50.81 -12.36 -4.77
C ASP A 933 50.10 -11.00 -4.61
N THR A 934 49.07 -10.91 -3.76
CA THR A 934 48.26 -9.71 -3.54
C THR A 934 48.89 -8.79 -2.48
N ASP A 935 49.00 -7.50 -2.81
CA ASP A 935 49.59 -6.50 -1.91
C ASP A 935 48.64 -6.13 -0.78
N LEU A 936 47.35 -5.98 -1.09
CA LEU A 936 46.32 -5.60 -0.13
C LEU A 936 45.01 -6.34 -0.38
N VAL A 937 44.47 -6.97 0.66
CA VAL A 937 43.11 -7.52 0.66
C VAL A 937 42.23 -6.64 1.53
N ILE A 938 41.04 -6.29 1.05
CA ILE A 938 40.05 -5.55 1.84
C ILE A 938 38.81 -6.43 1.99
N ILE A 939 38.55 -6.87 3.21
CA ILE A 939 37.41 -7.68 3.60
C ILE A 939 36.30 -6.75 4.05
N ILE A 940 35.13 -6.82 3.41
CA ILE A 940 34.03 -5.88 3.65
C ILE A 940 32.83 -6.66 4.16
N GLY A 941 32.74 -6.81 5.48
CA GLY A 941 31.64 -7.50 6.13
C GLY A 941 31.68 -9.03 5.99
N ALA A 942 32.85 -9.63 5.84
CA ALA A 942 33.03 -11.08 5.73
C ALA A 942 33.85 -11.62 6.93
N ASN A 943 33.39 -12.71 7.54
CA ASN A 943 34.08 -13.36 8.66
C ASN A 943 34.33 -14.85 8.39
N ASP A 944 33.31 -15.70 8.44
CA ASP A 944 33.50 -17.16 8.32
C ASP A 944 34.12 -17.58 6.98
N VAL A 945 33.74 -16.91 5.89
CA VAL A 945 34.20 -17.21 4.52
C VAL A 945 35.66 -16.84 4.25
N VAL A 946 36.31 -16.16 5.19
CA VAL A 946 37.75 -15.79 5.16
C VAL A 946 38.50 -16.33 6.38
N ASN A 947 37.84 -17.15 7.21
CA ASN A 947 38.41 -17.60 8.48
C ASN A 947 39.40 -18.77 8.26
N PRO A 948 40.71 -18.58 8.54
CA PRO A 948 41.72 -19.62 8.32
C PRO A 948 41.55 -20.83 9.26
N ALA A 949 40.81 -20.69 10.36
CA ALA A 949 40.48 -21.80 11.26
C ALA A 949 39.73 -22.94 10.53
N ALA A 950 39.08 -22.65 9.40
CA ALA A 950 38.48 -23.66 8.53
C ALA A 950 39.48 -24.70 7.99
N ARG A 951 40.77 -24.35 7.89
CA ARG A 951 41.83 -25.27 7.41
C ARG A 951 42.60 -25.95 8.55
N GLU A 952 42.63 -25.33 9.73
CA GLU A 952 43.59 -25.67 10.78
C GLU A 952 42.96 -26.17 12.08
N ALA A 953 41.71 -25.78 12.39
CA ALA A 953 41.07 -26.06 13.67
C ALA A 953 40.14 -27.27 13.60
N GLU A 954 40.72 -28.47 13.74
CA GLU A 954 40.00 -29.76 13.70
C GLU A 954 38.92 -29.83 14.79
N GLY A 955 37.68 -30.17 14.40
CA GLY A 955 36.53 -30.24 15.31
C GLY A 955 35.67 -28.97 15.40
N THR A 956 36.05 -27.89 14.73
CA THR A 956 35.20 -26.69 14.60
C THR A 956 34.14 -26.85 13.50
N PRO A 957 32.98 -26.17 13.58
CA PRO A 957 31.92 -26.25 12.55
C PRO A 957 32.37 -25.85 11.13
N ILE A 958 33.44 -25.06 11.00
CA ILE A 958 34.01 -24.63 9.73
C ILE A 958 35.19 -25.50 9.28
N TYR A 959 35.61 -26.50 10.05
CA TYR A 959 36.73 -27.35 9.67
C TYR A 959 36.43 -28.13 8.39
N GLY A 960 37.26 -27.95 7.37
CA GLY A 960 37.07 -28.49 6.02
C GLY A 960 36.16 -27.66 5.12
N MET A 961 35.63 -26.53 5.60
CA MET A 961 34.89 -25.57 4.76
C MET A 961 35.89 -24.87 3.82
N PRO A 962 35.60 -24.82 2.51
CA PRO A 962 36.38 -23.99 1.60
C PRO A 962 36.23 -22.52 2.00
N VAL A 963 37.33 -21.78 2.07
CA VAL A 963 37.38 -20.36 2.43
C VAL A 963 38.28 -19.60 1.45
N LEU A 964 38.06 -18.29 1.35
CA LEU A 964 38.96 -17.39 0.64
C LEU A 964 40.26 -17.25 1.43
N ASN A 965 41.40 -17.47 0.77
CA ASN A 965 42.73 -17.46 1.38
C ASN A 965 43.25 -16.04 1.69
N ALA A 966 42.41 -15.16 2.21
CA ALA A 966 42.74 -13.76 2.52
C ALA A 966 43.93 -13.64 3.47
N ASP A 967 44.08 -14.61 4.37
CA ASP A 967 45.20 -14.74 5.29
C ASP A 967 46.56 -14.95 4.61
N GLN A 968 46.63 -15.21 3.31
CA GLN A 968 47.88 -15.39 2.56
C GLN A 968 48.41 -14.08 1.94
N ALA A 969 47.64 -13.01 1.95
CA ALA A 969 48.05 -11.71 1.40
C ALA A 969 49.11 -11.01 2.26
N LYS A 970 49.77 -10.00 1.67
CA LYS A 970 50.81 -9.21 2.37
C LYS A 970 50.22 -8.32 3.47
N HIS A 971 49.12 -7.62 3.18
CA HIS A 971 48.35 -6.85 4.15
C HIS A 971 46.85 -7.10 3.98
N VAL A 972 46.11 -7.08 5.09
CA VAL A 972 44.67 -7.31 5.10
C VAL A 972 43.99 -6.19 5.87
N ILE A 973 43.01 -5.52 5.27
CA ILE A 973 42.12 -4.59 5.97
C ILE A 973 40.77 -5.28 6.17
N VAL A 974 40.29 -5.34 7.41
CA VAL A 974 38.99 -5.93 7.73
C VAL A 974 38.03 -4.83 8.14
N CYS A 975 37.00 -4.61 7.33
CA CYS A 975 35.88 -3.72 7.57
C CYS A 975 34.69 -4.53 8.09
N ASN A 976 34.74 -4.92 9.36
CA ASN A 976 33.65 -5.64 10.04
C ASN A 976 33.11 -4.81 11.20
N PHE A 977 31.89 -5.12 11.65
CA PHE A 977 31.26 -4.36 12.73
C PHE A 977 32.03 -4.47 14.05
N ASP A 978 32.53 -5.66 14.35
CA ASP A 978 33.34 -5.98 15.52
C ASP A 978 34.31 -7.14 15.21
N THR A 979 34.99 -7.64 16.24
CA THR A 979 35.86 -8.81 16.16
C THR A 979 35.19 -10.10 16.62
N LYS A 980 33.87 -10.11 16.86
CA LYS A 980 33.16 -11.29 17.36
C LYS A 980 33.17 -12.39 16.29
N PRO A 981 33.08 -13.68 16.69
CA PRO A 981 32.94 -14.79 15.75
C PRO A 981 31.80 -14.57 14.75
N GLY A 982 31.98 -15.08 13.53
CA GLY A 982 30.92 -15.07 12.52
C GLY A 982 29.77 -16.01 12.86
N TYR A 983 28.90 -16.27 11.89
CA TYR A 983 27.75 -17.16 12.01
C TYR A 983 28.12 -18.56 12.50
N ALA A 984 29.33 -19.03 12.20
CA ALA A 984 29.79 -20.34 12.65
C ALA A 984 30.24 -20.39 14.13
N GLY A 985 30.31 -19.25 14.82
CA GLY A 985 30.71 -19.18 16.23
C GLY A 985 32.18 -19.53 16.47
N VAL A 986 33.03 -19.42 15.44
CA VAL A 986 34.48 -19.69 15.52
C VAL A 986 35.25 -18.38 15.42
N GLU A 987 36.10 -18.11 16.42
CA GLU A 987 37.02 -16.97 16.41
C GLU A 987 37.85 -16.96 15.12
N ASN A 988 38.17 -15.76 14.62
CA ASN A 988 38.89 -15.61 13.37
C ASN A 988 40.36 -15.26 13.63
N PRO A 989 41.30 -16.23 13.49
CA PRO A 989 42.72 -15.97 13.77
C PRO A 989 43.32 -14.86 12.88
N LEU A 990 42.66 -14.52 11.77
CA LEU A 990 43.07 -13.42 10.91
C LEU A 990 43.06 -12.06 11.63
N TYR A 991 42.21 -11.87 12.64
CA TYR A 991 42.09 -10.60 13.37
C TYR A 991 43.26 -10.35 14.33
N GLU A 992 43.92 -11.42 14.77
CA GLU A 992 45.09 -11.35 15.65
C GLU A 992 46.41 -11.30 14.87
N SER A 993 46.36 -11.27 13.54
CA SER A 993 47.56 -11.27 12.70
C SER A 993 48.19 -9.88 12.60
N ASP A 994 49.52 -9.79 12.79
CA ASP A 994 50.29 -8.54 12.72
C ASP A 994 50.18 -7.78 11.38
N LYS A 995 49.70 -8.44 10.32
CA LYS A 995 49.48 -7.86 8.99
C LYS A 995 48.04 -7.41 8.73
N THR A 996 47.16 -7.52 9.73
CA THR A 996 45.75 -7.17 9.63
C THR A 996 45.48 -5.83 10.28
N THR A 997 44.84 -4.92 9.55
CA THR A 997 44.30 -3.67 10.07
C THR A 997 42.79 -3.80 10.23
N LEU A 998 42.29 -3.63 11.45
CA LEU A 998 40.86 -3.71 11.75
C LEU A 998 40.21 -2.32 11.68
N LEU A 999 39.21 -2.15 10.82
CA LEU A 999 38.35 -0.98 10.75
C LEU A 999 36.95 -1.36 11.24
N LEU A 1000 36.77 -1.30 12.56
CA LEU A 1000 35.57 -1.74 13.24
C LEU A 1000 34.43 -0.71 13.12
N GLY A 1001 33.22 -1.17 12.86
CA GLY A 1001 32.01 -0.36 12.74
C GLY A 1001 31.22 -0.65 11.46
N ASP A 1002 30.29 0.24 11.11
CA ASP A 1002 29.48 0.08 9.92
C ASP A 1002 30.37 0.00 8.66
N ALA A 1003 30.15 -1.02 7.82
CA ALA A 1003 31.01 -1.29 6.68
C ALA A 1003 31.06 -0.13 5.68
N LYS A 1004 29.98 0.67 5.56
CA LYS A 1004 29.94 1.85 4.70
C LYS A 1004 30.80 2.98 5.26
N GLU A 1005 30.83 3.17 6.58
CA GLU A 1005 31.73 4.12 7.25
C GLU A 1005 33.19 3.68 7.12
N SER A 1006 33.50 2.41 7.36
CA SER A 1006 34.86 1.87 7.21
C SER A 1006 35.38 1.99 5.78
N VAL A 1007 34.54 1.70 4.77
CA VAL A 1007 34.89 1.92 3.35
C VAL A 1007 35.10 3.40 3.05
N HIS A 1008 34.30 4.30 3.65
CA HIS A 1008 34.49 5.75 3.51
C HIS A 1008 35.83 6.21 4.10
N GLN A 1009 36.26 5.65 5.24
CA GLN A 1009 37.56 5.96 5.85
C GLN A 1009 38.72 5.55 4.94
N ILE A 1010 38.63 4.39 4.27
CA ILE A 1010 39.62 3.97 3.28
C ILE A 1010 39.59 4.92 2.07
N LEU A 1011 38.40 5.24 1.55
CA LEU A 1011 38.23 6.21 0.46
C LEU A 1011 38.87 7.58 0.77
N ASP A 1012 38.78 8.02 2.03
CA ASP A 1012 39.37 9.27 2.51
C ASP A 1012 40.89 9.19 2.74
N ALA A 1013 41.43 7.98 2.97
CA ALA A 1013 42.85 7.73 3.10
C ALA A 1013 43.55 7.66 1.72
N ILE A 1014 42.83 7.23 0.68
CA ILE A 1014 43.31 7.22 -0.70
C ILE A 1014 43.54 8.68 -1.18
N GLY A 1015 44.79 9.05 -1.42
CA GLY A 1015 45.21 10.38 -1.89
C GLY A 1015 45.79 11.32 -0.83
N LYS A 1016 45.79 10.95 0.46
CA LYS A 1016 46.43 11.74 1.53
C LYS A 1016 47.93 11.41 1.63
N LYS A 1017 48.79 12.24 1.04
CA LYS A 1017 50.24 12.22 1.34
C LYS A 1017 50.54 12.98 2.63
N SER A 1018 51.29 12.34 3.52
CA SER A 1018 51.89 12.94 4.71
C SER A 1018 52.76 14.15 4.33
N VAL A 1019 52.31 15.39 4.63
CA VAL A 1019 53.18 16.55 4.98
C VAL A 1019 52.37 17.62 5.78
N ALA A 1020 52.98 18.02 6.89
CA ALA A 1020 52.88 19.25 7.70
C ALA A 1020 51.96 20.42 7.28
N THR A 1021 51.28 20.94 8.31
CA THR A 1021 50.79 22.34 8.50
C THR A 1021 50.97 23.30 7.32
N SER A 1022 49.89 23.54 6.59
CA SER A 1022 49.47 24.90 6.21
C SER A 1022 48.02 24.88 5.71
N GLN A 1023 47.18 25.72 6.33
CA GLN A 1023 45.85 26.04 5.79
C GLN A 1023 46.01 26.77 4.45
N PRO A 1024 45.27 26.39 3.39
CA PRO A 1024 44.92 27.31 2.33
C PRO A 1024 43.57 27.96 2.64
N LYS A 1025 43.54 29.30 2.62
CA LYS A 1025 42.32 30.08 2.52
C LYS A 1025 41.72 29.92 1.12
N GLU A 1026 40.41 29.73 1.02
CA GLU A 1026 39.64 30.18 -0.14
C GLU A 1026 38.38 30.93 0.32
N GLU A 1027 38.14 32.05 -0.37
CA GLU A 1027 37.25 33.14 -0.02
C GLU A 1027 35.78 32.76 -0.23
N GLY A 1028 35.04 32.48 0.85
CA GLY A 1028 33.62 32.15 0.78
C GLY A 1028 32.74 33.39 0.59
N ILE A 1029 31.89 33.39 -0.45
CA ILE A 1029 30.79 34.35 -0.64
C ILE A 1029 29.95 34.43 0.65
N ASP A 1030 29.67 35.64 1.15
CA ASP A 1030 28.83 35.85 2.32
C ASP A 1030 27.34 35.66 1.98
N PHE A 1031 26.90 34.40 1.94
CA PHE A 1031 25.53 34.03 1.60
C PHE A 1031 24.49 34.57 2.60
N LYS A 1032 24.89 34.91 3.85
CA LYS A 1032 23.99 35.58 4.81
C LYS A 1032 23.65 36.99 4.32
N ALA A 1033 24.62 37.71 3.76
CA ALA A 1033 24.38 38.99 3.12
C ALA A 1033 23.58 38.84 1.81
N VAL A 1034 23.78 37.77 1.04
CA VAL A 1034 23.01 37.51 -0.19
C VAL A 1034 21.54 37.24 0.11
N LEU A 1035 21.22 36.36 1.07
CA LEU A 1035 19.85 36.03 1.48
C LEU A 1035 19.08 37.25 2.00
N LYS A 1036 19.77 38.19 2.69
CA LYS A 1036 19.15 39.40 3.24
C LYS A 1036 18.97 40.53 2.23
N ASN A 1037 19.77 40.57 1.16
CA ASN A 1037 19.79 41.69 0.21
C ASN A 1037 19.24 41.33 -1.18
N ALA A 1038 18.90 40.06 -1.44
CA ALA A 1038 18.36 39.63 -2.73
C ALA A 1038 16.99 40.27 -2.99
N LYS A 1039 16.81 40.84 -4.19
CA LYS A 1039 15.53 41.47 -4.60
C LYS A 1039 14.75 40.62 -5.58
N GLU A 1040 15.43 39.82 -6.42
CA GLU A 1040 14.79 38.87 -7.32
C GLU A 1040 15.27 37.45 -7.00
N VAL A 1041 14.37 36.61 -6.49
CA VAL A 1041 14.68 35.24 -6.06
C VAL A 1041 13.85 34.24 -6.86
N ILE A 1042 14.50 33.18 -7.35
CA ILE A 1042 13.83 32.06 -8.03
C ILE A 1042 14.01 30.79 -7.21
N LEU A 1043 12.91 30.19 -6.77
CA LEU A 1043 12.88 28.89 -6.07
C LEU A 1043 12.65 27.77 -7.08
N VAL A 1044 13.51 26.74 -7.04
CA VAL A 1044 13.47 25.58 -7.94
C VAL A 1044 13.19 24.32 -7.12
N PRO A 1045 11.92 23.93 -6.95
CA PRO A 1045 11.57 22.71 -6.23
C PRO A 1045 11.84 21.47 -7.09
N GLY A 1046 12.40 20.44 -6.46
CA GLY A 1046 12.75 19.17 -7.08
C GLY A 1046 12.31 17.97 -6.25
N TYR A 1047 12.68 16.79 -6.71
CA TYR A 1047 12.24 15.53 -6.11
C TYR A 1047 12.73 15.32 -4.66
N GLY A 1048 13.92 15.82 -4.31
CA GLY A 1048 14.42 15.78 -2.92
C GLY A 1048 13.55 16.56 -1.93
N MET A 1049 12.89 17.66 -2.37
CA MET A 1049 11.88 18.34 -1.56
C MET A 1049 10.69 17.43 -1.26
N ALA A 1050 10.23 16.66 -2.26
CA ALA A 1050 9.12 15.74 -2.12
C ALA A 1050 9.44 14.55 -1.21
N LEU A 1051 10.66 14.02 -1.28
CA LEU A 1051 11.14 12.97 -0.38
C LEU A 1051 11.13 13.44 1.08
N ALA A 1052 11.60 14.66 1.33
CA ALA A 1052 11.65 15.25 2.67
C ALA A 1052 10.30 15.82 3.16
N GLN A 1053 9.23 15.77 2.34
CA GLN A 1053 7.94 16.40 2.62
C GLN A 1053 8.09 17.88 3.04
N ALA A 1054 8.94 18.61 2.31
CA ALA A 1054 9.38 19.96 2.69
C ALA A 1054 8.63 21.11 1.98
N GLN A 1055 7.50 20.83 1.33
CA GLN A 1055 6.72 21.81 0.56
C GLN A 1055 6.26 23.01 1.40
N HIS A 1056 5.90 22.79 2.66
CA HIS A 1056 5.50 23.87 3.58
C HIS A 1056 6.69 24.75 3.97
N GLN A 1057 7.89 24.18 4.14
CA GLN A 1057 9.12 24.91 4.45
C GLN A 1057 9.56 25.77 3.24
N VAL A 1058 9.37 25.26 2.02
CA VAL A 1058 9.60 26.03 0.79
C VAL A 1058 8.65 27.24 0.70
N LYS A 1059 7.36 27.08 1.03
CA LYS A 1059 6.43 28.22 1.11
C LYS A 1059 6.81 29.20 2.22
N GLN A 1060 7.14 28.71 3.42
CA GLN A 1060 7.59 29.55 4.52
C GLN A 1060 8.83 30.37 4.16
N LEU A 1061 9.77 29.77 3.43
CA LEU A 1061 10.97 30.45 2.95
C LEU A 1061 10.62 31.57 1.97
N ALA A 1062 9.73 31.28 1.00
CA ALA A 1062 9.25 32.28 0.06
C ALA A 1062 8.58 33.45 0.76
N ASP A 1063 7.62 33.18 1.66
CA ASP A 1063 6.90 34.22 2.40
C ASP A 1063 7.85 35.09 3.24
N LYS A 1064 8.91 34.50 3.81
CA LYS A 1064 9.89 35.22 4.61
C LYS A 1064 10.80 36.11 3.76
N LEU A 1065 11.19 35.64 2.58
CA LEU A 1065 11.95 36.43 1.59
C LEU A 1065 11.12 37.59 1.05
N GLU A 1066 9.84 37.37 0.76
CA GLU A 1066 8.91 38.42 0.32
C GLU A 1066 8.69 39.50 1.37
N ARG A 1067 8.55 39.10 2.65
CA ARG A 1067 8.48 40.05 3.77
C ARG A 1067 9.73 40.91 3.91
N ASN A 1068 10.89 40.40 3.48
CA ASN A 1068 12.15 41.15 3.43
C ASN A 1068 12.32 41.98 2.14
N GLY A 1069 11.29 42.07 1.30
CA GLY A 1069 11.26 42.93 0.12
C GLY A 1069 11.81 42.28 -1.15
N ALA A 1070 12.01 40.96 -1.16
CA ALA A 1070 12.32 40.22 -2.37
C ALA A 1070 11.06 39.88 -3.17
N ARG A 1071 11.17 39.81 -4.49
CA ARG A 1071 10.16 39.19 -5.35
C ARG A 1071 10.55 37.74 -5.57
N VAL A 1072 9.69 36.81 -5.13
CA VAL A 1072 9.94 35.36 -5.23
C VAL A 1072 9.10 34.76 -6.35
N ARG A 1073 9.69 33.87 -7.15
CA ARG A 1073 8.99 33.12 -8.20
C ARG A 1073 9.40 31.65 -8.13
N PHE A 1074 8.47 30.74 -8.39
CA PHE A 1074 8.75 29.31 -8.40
C PHE A 1074 8.96 28.84 -9.84
N ALA A 1075 10.13 28.29 -10.14
CA ALA A 1075 10.45 27.71 -11.43
C ALA A 1075 10.27 26.20 -11.37
N VAL A 1076 9.23 25.69 -12.03
CA VAL A 1076 8.90 24.28 -12.02
C VAL A 1076 9.34 23.63 -13.34
N HIS A 1077 10.11 22.55 -13.22
CA HIS A 1077 10.42 21.72 -14.37
C HIS A 1077 9.34 20.63 -14.55
N PRO A 1078 8.81 20.40 -15.76
CA PRO A 1078 7.67 19.50 -15.98
C PRO A 1078 7.95 18.04 -15.62
N VAL A 1079 9.22 17.62 -15.57
CA VAL A 1079 9.64 16.27 -15.14
C VAL A 1079 10.36 16.26 -13.78
N ALA A 1080 10.28 17.33 -12.99
CA ALA A 1080 10.75 17.30 -11.60
C ALA A 1080 9.83 16.40 -10.75
N GLY A 1081 10.30 15.20 -10.38
CA GLY A 1081 9.59 14.25 -9.51
C GLY A 1081 9.21 12.92 -10.17
N ARG A 1082 8.43 12.09 -9.47
CA ARG A 1082 8.01 10.75 -9.94
C ARG A 1082 7.02 10.75 -11.11
N MET A 1083 6.34 11.88 -11.34
CA MET A 1083 5.37 12.04 -12.42
C MET A 1083 5.34 13.48 -12.92
N PRO A 1084 4.92 13.74 -14.17
CA PRO A 1084 4.82 15.11 -14.67
C PRO A 1084 3.84 15.96 -13.86
N GLY A 1085 4.24 17.20 -13.54
CA GLY A 1085 3.45 18.13 -12.73
C GLY A 1085 3.42 17.83 -11.22
N HIS A 1086 4.27 16.90 -10.74
CA HIS A 1086 4.33 16.51 -9.33
C HIS A 1086 4.63 17.71 -8.40
N MET A 1087 5.57 18.59 -8.78
CA MET A 1087 5.87 19.79 -7.98
C MET A 1087 4.70 20.77 -7.92
N ASN A 1088 3.93 20.94 -9.00
CA ASN A 1088 2.77 21.84 -9.01
C ASN A 1088 1.71 21.39 -8.00
N VAL A 1089 1.55 20.07 -7.80
CA VAL A 1089 0.62 19.51 -6.82
C VAL A 1089 1.09 19.77 -5.38
N LEU A 1090 2.38 19.51 -5.10
CA LEU A 1090 2.94 19.70 -3.76
C LEU A 1090 2.98 21.17 -3.34
N LEU A 1091 3.28 22.08 -4.27
CA LEU A 1091 3.26 23.52 -4.00
C LEU A 1091 1.83 24.03 -3.82
N ALA A 1092 0.85 23.48 -4.56
CA ALA A 1092 -0.56 23.80 -4.35
C ALA A 1092 -1.09 23.28 -3.00
N GLU A 1093 -0.61 22.13 -2.52
CA GLU A 1093 -0.88 21.64 -1.16
C GLU A 1093 -0.31 22.57 -0.08
N ALA A 1094 0.80 23.26 -0.38
CA ALA A 1094 1.40 24.26 0.49
C ALA A 1094 0.85 25.69 0.27
N ASP A 1095 -0.30 25.84 -0.38
CA ASP A 1095 -0.96 27.14 -0.66
C ASP A 1095 -0.11 28.13 -1.49
N VAL A 1096 0.74 27.64 -2.40
CA VAL A 1096 1.43 28.48 -3.39
C VAL A 1096 0.46 28.83 -4.53
N PRO A 1097 0.21 30.11 -4.82
CA PRO A 1097 -0.66 30.54 -5.93
C PRO A 1097 -0.13 30.08 -7.30
N TYR A 1098 -1.03 29.65 -8.19
CA TYR A 1098 -0.65 29.17 -9.53
C TYR A 1098 -0.01 30.24 -10.41
N ASP A 1099 -0.28 31.52 -10.16
CA ASP A 1099 0.33 32.67 -10.86
C ASP A 1099 1.78 32.96 -10.43
N GLU A 1100 2.23 32.33 -9.34
CA GLU A 1100 3.62 32.34 -8.88
C GLU A 1100 4.41 31.11 -9.36
N LEU A 1101 3.74 30.12 -9.95
CA LEU A 1101 4.34 28.92 -10.55
C LEU A 1101 4.59 29.16 -12.05
N TYR A 1102 5.86 29.22 -12.42
CA TYR A 1102 6.27 29.41 -13.80
C TYR A 1102 6.90 28.11 -14.32
N GLU A 1103 6.41 27.67 -15.47
CA GLU A 1103 7.01 26.54 -16.18
C GLU A 1103 8.36 26.97 -16.78
N MET A 1104 9.27 26.01 -16.98
CA MET A 1104 10.62 26.25 -17.49
C MET A 1104 10.67 27.19 -18.73
N GLU A 1105 9.78 27.02 -19.71
CA GLU A 1105 9.73 27.89 -20.92
C GLU A 1105 9.41 29.36 -20.62
N GLN A 1106 8.75 29.64 -19.50
CA GLN A 1106 8.31 30.99 -19.11
C GLN A 1106 9.36 31.73 -18.27
N ILE A 1107 10.21 31.00 -17.54
CA ILE A 1107 11.11 31.56 -16.52
C ILE A 1107 12.60 31.41 -16.85
N ASN A 1108 12.97 30.60 -17.86
CA ASN A 1108 14.38 30.36 -18.18
C ASN A 1108 15.18 31.62 -18.53
N ASP A 1109 14.56 32.59 -19.20
CA ASP A 1109 15.20 33.87 -19.57
C ASP A 1109 15.39 34.82 -18.36
N ASP A 1110 14.74 34.53 -17.23
CA ASP A 1110 14.77 35.37 -16.04
C ASP A 1110 15.83 34.93 -15.01
N PHE A 1111 16.41 33.72 -15.12
CA PHE A 1111 17.53 33.32 -14.27
C PHE A 1111 18.73 34.26 -14.41
N ALA A 1112 19.01 34.77 -15.62
CA ALA A 1112 20.07 35.76 -15.85
C ALA A 1112 19.86 37.10 -15.10
N LYS A 1113 18.63 37.39 -14.65
CA LYS A 1113 18.26 38.60 -13.92
C LYS A 1113 18.07 38.34 -12.41
N ALA A 1114 18.11 37.08 -11.98
CA ALA A 1114 17.90 36.69 -10.58
C ALA A 1114 19.14 36.98 -9.73
N ASP A 1115 18.94 37.65 -8.60
CA ASP A 1115 19.99 37.88 -7.60
C ASP A 1115 20.38 36.58 -6.90
N LEU A 1116 19.41 35.67 -6.75
CA LEU A 1116 19.55 34.40 -6.05
C LEU A 1116 18.63 33.33 -6.66
N ALA A 1117 19.17 32.16 -6.97
CA ALA A 1117 18.39 30.96 -7.25
C ALA A 1117 18.57 29.94 -6.12
N ILE A 1118 17.48 29.39 -5.60
CA ILE A 1118 17.50 28.38 -4.53
C ILE A 1118 16.92 27.09 -5.07
N VAL A 1119 17.77 26.07 -5.23
CA VAL A 1119 17.42 24.74 -5.71
C VAL A 1119 17.16 23.83 -4.53
N VAL A 1120 15.97 23.20 -4.48
CA VAL A 1120 15.55 22.34 -3.38
C VAL A 1120 15.32 20.93 -3.89
N GLY A 1121 16.33 20.08 -3.79
CA GLY A 1121 16.26 18.67 -4.16
C GLY A 1121 16.10 18.42 -5.65
N ALA A 1122 16.64 19.30 -6.50
CA ALA A 1122 16.66 19.13 -7.95
C ALA A 1122 18.10 18.95 -8.44
N ASN A 1123 18.35 17.92 -9.27
CA ASN A 1123 19.67 17.64 -9.83
C ASN A 1123 19.64 17.65 -11.37
N ASP A 1124 19.11 16.59 -12.02
CA ASP A 1124 19.16 16.47 -13.49
C ASP A 1124 18.47 17.63 -14.22
N VAL A 1125 17.34 18.11 -13.68
CA VAL A 1125 16.53 19.18 -14.28
C VAL A 1125 17.14 20.57 -14.18
N VAL A 1126 18.23 20.72 -13.43
CA VAL A 1126 19.01 21.96 -13.32
C VAL A 1126 20.45 21.77 -13.83
N ASN A 1127 20.78 20.61 -14.40
CA ASN A 1127 22.15 20.24 -14.74
C ASN A 1127 22.60 20.92 -16.06
N PRO A 1128 23.58 21.84 -16.02
CA PRO A 1128 24.07 22.54 -17.22
C PRO A 1128 24.70 21.60 -18.26
N ALA A 1129 25.19 20.42 -17.86
CA ALA A 1129 25.76 19.43 -18.77
C ALA A 1129 24.77 18.98 -19.85
N ALA A 1130 23.46 19.14 -19.64
CA ALA A 1130 22.43 18.91 -20.65
C ALA A 1130 22.60 19.78 -21.91
N ARG A 1131 23.27 20.94 -21.82
CA ARG A 1131 23.55 21.83 -22.97
C ARG A 1131 24.95 21.65 -23.56
N GLU A 1132 25.90 21.19 -22.75
CA GLU A 1132 27.33 21.31 -23.06
C GLU A 1132 28.03 19.95 -23.26
N ALA A 1133 27.52 18.87 -22.65
CA ALA A 1133 28.19 17.57 -22.65
C ALA A 1133 27.60 16.61 -23.70
N GLU A 1134 28.07 16.75 -24.95
CA GLU A 1134 27.70 15.87 -26.07
C GLU A 1134 27.93 14.39 -25.75
N GLY A 1135 26.92 13.55 -26.00
CA GLY A 1135 26.98 12.10 -25.77
C GLY A 1135 26.52 11.63 -24.38
N THR A 1136 26.19 12.55 -23.47
CA THR A 1136 25.58 12.18 -22.18
C THR A 1136 24.07 11.92 -22.31
N PRO A 1137 23.45 11.08 -21.44
CA PRO A 1137 22.01 10.80 -21.47
C PRO A 1137 21.11 12.03 -21.34
N ILE A 1138 21.63 13.13 -20.77
CA ILE A 1138 20.90 14.40 -20.61
C ILE A 1138 21.20 15.40 -21.74
N TYR A 1139 22.11 15.10 -22.67
CA TYR A 1139 22.44 16.03 -23.75
C TYR A 1139 21.22 16.31 -24.64
N GLY A 1140 20.88 17.59 -24.78
CA GLY A 1140 19.68 18.05 -25.47
C GLY A 1140 18.39 18.00 -24.64
N MET A 1141 18.47 17.57 -23.37
CA MET A 1141 17.35 17.66 -22.43
C MET A 1141 17.12 19.14 -22.07
N PRO A 1142 15.88 19.65 -22.18
CA PRO A 1142 15.56 20.96 -21.63
C PRO A 1142 15.78 20.95 -20.12
N VAL A 1143 16.45 21.97 -19.60
CA VAL A 1143 16.74 22.15 -18.17
C VAL A 1143 16.47 23.60 -17.75
N LEU A 1144 16.30 23.80 -16.45
CA LEU A 1144 16.24 25.14 -15.87
C LEU A 1144 17.63 25.79 -15.89
N ASN A 1145 17.71 27.04 -16.37
CA ASN A 1145 18.97 27.77 -16.55
C ASN A 1145 19.54 28.35 -15.23
N VAL A 1146 19.57 27.54 -14.16
CA VAL A 1146 19.95 27.97 -12.81
C VAL A 1146 21.38 28.53 -12.75
N ASP A 1147 22.29 27.99 -13.56
CA ASP A 1147 23.69 28.42 -13.69
C ASP A 1147 23.86 29.89 -14.15
N GLN A 1148 22.82 30.47 -14.77
CA GLN A 1148 22.82 31.87 -15.20
C GLN A 1148 22.54 32.85 -14.06
N ALA A 1149 22.05 32.38 -12.90
CA ALA A 1149 21.80 33.24 -11.75
C ALA A 1149 23.08 33.83 -11.15
N LYS A 1150 22.93 34.96 -10.45
CA LYS A 1150 24.06 35.69 -9.85
C LYS A 1150 24.67 34.94 -8.66
N ASN A 1151 23.82 34.36 -7.80
CA ASN A 1151 24.20 33.48 -6.70
C ASN A 1151 23.25 32.29 -6.66
N ILE A 1152 23.73 31.15 -6.19
CA ILE A 1152 22.99 29.89 -6.21
C ILE A 1152 23.11 29.23 -4.84
N ILE A 1153 22.00 28.75 -4.29
CA ILE A 1153 21.99 27.88 -3.11
C ILE A 1153 21.36 26.56 -3.54
N VAL A 1154 22.06 25.46 -3.30
CA VAL A 1154 21.58 24.12 -3.61
C VAL A 1154 21.40 23.36 -2.31
N CYS A 1155 20.15 23.07 -1.97
CA CYS A 1155 19.77 22.17 -0.89
C CYS A 1155 19.55 20.78 -1.51
N ASN A 1156 20.55 19.90 -1.43
CA ASN A 1156 20.47 18.56 -1.99
C ASN A 1156 21.08 17.55 -1.02
N PHE A 1157 20.69 16.28 -1.09
CA PHE A 1157 21.15 15.29 -0.12
C PHE A 1157 22.66 15.05 -0.18
N ASP A 1158 23.19 14.92 -1.39
CA ASP A 1158 24.62 14.77 -1.67
C ASP A 1158 24.98 15.45 -3.02
N THR A 1159 26.24 15.33 -3.43
CA THR A 1159 26.74 15.83 -4.72
C THR A 1159 26.73 14.76 -5.82
N LYS A 1160 26.14 13.59 -5.58
CA LYS A 1160 26.15 12.50 -6.57
C LYS A 1160 25.34 12.89 -7.81
N PRO A 1161 25.62 12.26 -8.96
CA PRO A 1161 24.77 12.35 -10.13
C PRO A 1161 23.30 12.09 -9.82
N GLY A 1162 22.41 12.78 -10.52
CA GLY A 1162 20.98 12.51 -10.46
C GLY A 1162 20.62 11.19 -11.14
N TYR A 1163 19.33 11.00 -11.43
CA TYR A 1163 18.80 9.80 -12.08
C TYR A 1163 19.47 9.51 -13.43
N ALA A 1164 19.98 10.53 -14.10
CA ALA A 1164 20.62 10.36 -15.40
C ALA A 1164 22.10 9.94 -15.32
N GLY A 1165 22.69 9.83 -14.12
CA GLY A 1165 24.07 9.37 -13.94
C GLY A 1165 25.13 10.35 -14.47
N VAL A 1166 24.78 11.62 -14.64
CA VAL A 1166 25.69 12.68 -15.08
C VAL A 1166 25.99 13.63 -13.92
N ASP A 1167 27.27 13.88 -13.65
CA ASP A 1167 27.70 14.87 -12.67
C ASP A 1167 27.12 16.25 -12.99
N ASN A 1168 26.88 17.05 -11.96
CA ASN A 1168 26.26 18.36 -12.12
C ASN A 1168 27.31 19.47 -11.96
N PRO A 1169 27.76 20.11 -13.07
CA PRO A 1169 28.74 21.21 -13.00
C PRO A 1169 28.30 22.38 -12.12
N LEU A 1170 27.01 22.49 -11.81
CA LEU A 1170 26.47 23.50 -10.89
C LEU A 1170 27.09 23.39 -9.48
N TYR A 1171 27.50 22.19 -9.06
CA TYR A 1171 28.02 21.95 -7.71
C TYR A 1171 29.46 22.45 -7.52
N GLU A 1172 30.20 22.58 -8.62
CA GLU A 1172 31.56 23.13 -8.64
C GLU A 1172 31.57 24.62 -8.98
N SER A 1173 30.39 25.22 -9.23
CA SER A 1173 30.28 26.62 -9.60
C SER A 1173 30.72 27.53 -8.45
N PRO A 1174 31.61 28.52 -8.69
CA PRO A 1174 32.03 29.46 -7.66
C PRO A 1174 30.88 30.35 -7.16
N LYS A 1175 29.73 30.36 -7.85
CA LYS A 1175 28.51 31.08 -7.47
C LYS A 1175 27.58 30.26 -6.57
N ALA A 1176 27.86 28.97 -6.37
CA ALA A 1176 26.96 28.04 -5.69
C ALA A 1176 27.39 27.75 -4.25
N LYS A 1177 26.43 27.77 -3.33
CA LYS A 1177 26.56 27.19 -1.99
C LYS A 1177 25.82 25.87 -1.93
N LEU A 1178 26.55 24.82 -1.61
CA LEU A 1178 25.96 23.51 -1.32
C LEU A 1178 25.57 23.44 0.15
N MET A 1179 24.32 23.05 0.39
CA MET A 1179 23.77 22.65 1.68
C MET A 1179 23.39 21.18 1.54
N LEU A 1180 24.28 20.31 2.02
CA LEU A 1180 24.15 18.87 1.90
C LEU A 1180 23.38 18.28 3.08
N GLY A 1181 22.56 17.26 2.83
CA GLY A 1181 21.71 16.60 3.83
C GLY A 1181 20.22 16.71 3.53
N ASP A 1182 19.38 16.43 4.52
CA ASP A 1182 17.93 16.46 4.34
C ASP A 1182 17.46 17.86 3.89
N ALA A 1183 16.60 17.89 2.86
CA ALA A 1183 16.15 19.16 2.26
C ALA A 1183 15.35 20.01 3.26
N LYS A 1184 14.62 19.38 4.19
CA LYS A 1184 13.84 20.07 5.22
C LYS A 1184 14.75 20.74 6.25
N GLU A 1185 15.82 20.07 6.68
CA GLU A 1185 16.82 20.63 7.59
C GLU A 1185 17.57 21.81 6.95
N SER A 1186 17.96 21.66 5.68
CA SER A 1186 18.61 22.73 4.92
C SER A 1186 17.73 23.97 4.80
N LEU A 1187 16.42 23.78 4.56
CA LEU A 1187 15.44 24.88 4.50
C LEU A 1187 15.21 25.53 5.87
N LEU A 1188 15.18 24.76 6.95
CA LEU A 1188 15.09 25.31 8.32
C LEU A 1188 16.31 26.17 8.65
N GLN A 1189 17.51 25.75 8.26
CA GLN A 1189 18.73 26.54 8.44
C GLN A 1189 18.70 27.86 7.65
N LEU A 1190 18.15 27.84 6.43
CA LEU A 1190 17.92 29.06 5.64
C LEU A 1190 16.89 29.97 6.30
N LEU A 1191 15.79 29.41 6.80
CA LEU A 1191 14.77 30.13 7.53
C LEU A 1191 15.34 30.79 8.78
N ASP A 1192 16.21 30.13 9.55
CA ASP A 1192 16.85 30.72 10.74
C ASP A 1192 17.85 31.83 10.40
N THR A 1193 18.38 31.83 9.17
CA THR A 1193 19.38 32.81 8.72
C THR A 1193 18.75 34.14 8.27
N ILE A 1194 17.53 34.08 7.72
CA ILE A 1194 16.74 35.24 7.24
C ILE A 1194 16.09 35.95 8.43
#